data_AF-B3Q0G5-F1
#
_entry.id   AF-B3Q0G5-F1
#
_cell.length_a   1.000
_cell.length_b   1.000
_cell.length_c   1.000
_cell.angle_alpha   90.00
_cell.angle_beta   90.00
_cell.angle_gamma   90.00
#
_symmetry.space_group_name_H-M   'P 1'
#
loop_
_entity.id
_entity.type
_entity.pdbx_description
1 polymer ?
#
loop_
_entity_poly.entity_id
_entity_poly.type
_entity_poly.pdbx_seq_one_letter_code
_entity_poly.pdbx_strand_id
1 'polypeptide(L)'
;MRDMRSTDFDFSTLSLADLIEARDTFHFHLMSKANVVGTAVGLYLIRNDEEWPQNPGEGANPPRKKTYPREFGNSQVRDYSWPCIIVLVREWVDEHAFGQAGMPSSSDMVPKRIYLPDGRIVPVCTVLAPPLPQGAPLPVVPVVWPQETLGGGLPLLVEVQKEQHVATIGCLVSDGHTTYALTARHACGEPGTEVLATLRDGTRRIGTSSDRQITRRLFSEVYPALPLRQTWLGLDVGLVRLDDMRDWTSNIYGLPKIKPLFDVYEQNLSLRRLMDQPVVAVGGASGLLQGKIKAMFYRYRSVGGFDYVSDFLIAPIPGGKVPRHGDSGALWHVQMPGPDGKQDERPLAQRDLRPLAIEWGAQVFADGGERSTYSVASSLSNICKLLDVELVMENADGVSGTWGAVGHYSIGSLAIDLVRDPQLKALLAANADLISIPLDDLTKEPKQRDLLESGFVPLADVPDIVWKQYPSPHRNRKGDDTGVVGGRDTMTVNRRSSGPEHPNHHCDADQPFRGHDTLLDACLADPDLISAGSWNEYFEGLGENNALRKGILPLRIWQYFERLKGYAATDPAKFVAAAGTLAHYVGDASQPLHGSSLSNGDEAQQPDIPRNSPSRKNADGSKKPAYRGEGVHGAFETDMISSAASRGLLFEEIRRHLGDDHGIDLCTDGRSAALSVIRLMKEVAGALPPREIIDAYERSFRPGSPSHNKALWADLDVRTGEVMALGARTLAMIWDAAWTEGHGNAPAVRLDPDDLRTLYENPDFMRSVTVDEIEHEILNPTV
;
A
#
# COMPACT_ATOMS: atom_id res chain seq x y z
N MET A 1 19.39 58.05 -27.68
CA MET A 1 18.20 58.04 -26.82
C MET A 1 17.08 57.37 -27.63
N ARG A 2 17.01 56.03 -27.60
CA ARG A 2 15.94 55.28 -28.27
C ARG A 2 14.72 55.29 -27.35
N ASP A 3 13.56 55.51 -27.95
CA ASP A 3 12.27 55.70 -27.32
C ASP A 3 11.92 54.54 -26.36
N MET A 4 11.78 54.86 -25.07
CA MET A 4 11.53 53.92 -23.98
C MET A 4 10.01 53.81 -23.69
N ARG A 5 9.20 53.88 -24.76
CA ARG A 5 7.73 53.90 -24.73
C ARG A 5 7.05 52.81 -25.57
N SER A 6 7.66 51.62 -25.71
CA SER A 6 6.83 50.44 -26.02
C SER A 6 6.32 49.89 -24.69
N THR A 7 5.01 50.02 -24.46
CA THR A 7 4.29 49.35 -23.37
C THR A 7 4.13 47.86 -23.68
N ASP A 8 5.25 47.16 -23.89
CA ASP A 8 5.26 45.71 -24.02
C ASP A 8 5.35 45.13 -22.60
N PHE A 9 4.18 44.96 -21.98
CA PHE A 9 4.08 44.29 -20.70
C PHE A 9 4.43 42.81 -20.89
N ASP A 10 5.47 42.35 -20.21
CA ASP A 10 5.83 40.94 -20.19
C ASP A 10 4.88 40.18 -19.23
N PHE A 11 3.84 39.58 -19.80
CA PHE A 11 2.88 38.79 -19.03
C PHE A 11 3.44 37.45 -18.55
N SER A 12 4.62 37.03 -19.03
CA SER A 12 5.21 35.73 -18.67
C SER A 12 5.64 35.65 -17.20
N THR A 13 5.80 36.80 -16.54
CA THR A 13 6.18 36.90 -15.12
C THR A 13 5.01 36.70 -14.16
N LEU A 14 3.77 36.67 -14.64
CA LEU A 14 2.58 36.46 -13.81
C LEU A 14 2.56 35.02 -13.26
N SER A 15 2.43 34.91 -11.95
CA SER A 15 2.27 33.66 -11.22
C SER A 15 0.80 33.21 -11.15
N LEU A 16 0.58 31.96 -10.73
CA LEU A 16 -0.76 31.45 -10.44
C LEU A 16 -1.46 32.27 -9.35
N ALA A 17 -0.72 32.69 -8.32
CA ALA A 17 -1.25 33.52 -7.24
C ALA A 17 -1.75 34.88 -7.75
N ASP A 18 -1.00 35.51 -8.67
CA ASP A 18 -1.41 36.77 -9.30
C ASP A 18 -2.75 36.62 -10.06
N LEU A 19 -2.93 35.51 -10.78
CA LEU A 19 -4.16 35.25 -11.51
C LEU A 19 -5.35 35.00 -10.56
N ILE A 20 -5.12 34.30 -9.46
CA ILE A 20 -6.15 34.02 -8.46
C ILE A 20 -6.57 35.30 -7.75
N GLU A 21 -5.61 36.13 -7.34
CA GLU A 21 -5.88 37.42 -6.72
C GLU A 21 -6.65 38.35 -7.66
N ALA A 22 -6.25 38.41 -8.94
CA ALA A 22 -6.96 39.18 -9.95
C ALA A 22 -8.38 38.64 -10.19
N ARG A 23 -8.54 37.31 -10.25
CA ARG A 23 -9.85 36.69 -10.39
C ARG A 23 -10.74 37.00 -9.17
N ASP A 24 -10.22 36.88 -7.95
CA ASP A 24 -10.94 37.17 -6.70
C ASP A 24 -11.37 38.65 -6.66
N THR A 25 -10.44 39.56 -6.94
CA THR A 25 -10.67 41.02 -6.91
C THR A 25 -11.72 41.46 -7.93
N PHE A 26 -11.69 40.90 -9.14
CA PHE A 26 -12.57 41.30 -10.25
C PHE A 26 -13.73 40.33 -10.49
N HIS A 27 -13.93 39.36 -9.60
CA HIS A 27 -14.91 38.28 -9.78
C HIS A 27 -16.30 38.82 -10.08
N PHE A 28 -16.82 39.69 -9.20
CA PHE A 28 -18.16 40.26 -9.35
C PHE A 28 -18.31 41.09 -10.63
N HIS A 29 -17.25 41.77 -11.06
CA HIS A 29 -17.26 42.55 -12.29
C HIS A 29 -17.35 41.66 -13.55
N LEU A 30 -16.61 40.54 -13.56
CA LEU A 30 -16.65 39.60 -14.67
C LEU A 30 -17.97 38.81 -14.71
N MET A 31 -18.49 38.43 -13.55
CA MET A 31 -19.75 37.68 -13.45
C MET A 31 -21.00 38.54 -13.65
N SER A 32 -20.90 39.87 -13.51
CA SER A 32 -22.03 40.75 -13.82
C SER A 32 -22.28 40.91 -15.32
N LYS A 33 -21.40 40.39 -16.19
CA LYS A 33 -21.57 40.44 -17.64
C LYS A 33 -22.60 39.40 -18.07
N ALA A 34 -23.64 39.83 -18.78
CA ALA A 34 -24.79 38.98 -19.12
C ALA A 34 -24.43 37.66 -19.85
N ASN A 35 -23.35 37.68 -20.63
CA ASN A 35 -22.92 36.55 -21.45
C ASN A 35 -21.91 35.62 -20.75
N VAL A 36 -21.40 35.99 -19.57
CA VAL A 36 -20.37 35.20 -18.87
C VAL A 36 -21.01 34.08 -18.07
N VAL A 37 -20.61 32.84 -18.36
CA VAL A 37 -21.13 31.62 -17.72
C VAL A 37 -20.14 30.99 -16.75
N GLY A 38 -18.86 31.36 -16.82
CA GLY A 38 -17.85 30.85 -15.91
C GLY A 38 -16.52 31.58 -16.01
N THR A 39 -15.71 31.44 -14.97
CA THR A 39 -14.35 31.97 -14.89
C THR A 39 -13.40 30.88 -14.41
N ALA A 40 -12.16 30.91 -14.91
CA ALA A 40 -11.08 30.02 -14.51
C ALA A 40 -9.73 30.74 -14.68
N VAL A 41 -8.63 30.09 -14.32
CA VAL A 41 -7.27 30.59 -14.59
C VAL A 41 -6.52 29.60 -15.47
N GLY A 42 -5.63 30.10 -16.33
CA GLY A 42 -4.93 29.25 -17.29
C GLY A 42 -3.89 30.00 -18.11
N LEU A 43 -3.48 29.41 -19.22
CA LEU A 43 -2.67 30.06 -20.25
C LEU A 43 -3.55 30.51 -21.42
N TYR A 44 -3.18 31.63 -22.03
CA TYR A 44 -3.90 32.20 -23.16
C TYR A 44 -3.94 31.21 -24.33
N LEU A 45 -5.15 30.93 -24.80
CA LEU A 45 -5.39 29.93 -25.83
C LEU A 45 -5.25 30.56 -27.22
N ILE A 46 -4.37 29.97 -28.02
CA ILE A 46 -4.09 30.36 -29.40
C ILE A 46 -4.83 29.42 -30.32
N ARG A 47 -5.51 29.96 -31.34
CA ARG A 47 -6.28 29.13 -32.26
C ARG A 47 -5.35 28.26 -33.10
N ASN A 48 -5.78 27.04 -33.41
CA ASN A 48 -4.92 26.05 -34.05
C ASN A 48 -4.44 26.50 -35.44
N ASP A 49 -5.26 27.24 -36.18
CA ASP A 49 -4.96 27.77 -37.52
C ASP A 49 -4.24 29.12 -37.53
N GLU A 50 -3.93 29.71 -36.36
CA GLU A 50 -3.11 30.91 -36.29
C GLU A 50 -1.66 30.58 -36.63
N GLU A 51 -1.05 31.38 -37.52
CA GLU A 51 0.33 31.22 -37.96
C GLU A 51 1.32 31.30 -36.78
N TRP A 52 2.42 30.56 -36.84
CA TRP A 52 3.50 30.66 -35.84
C TRP A 52 4.28 31.97 -36.02
N PRO A 53 4.60 32.68 -34.93
CA PRO A 53 5.39 33.91 -35.00
C PRO A 53 6.77 33.62 -35.60
N GLN A 54 7.22 34.48 -36.51
CA GLN A 54 8.54 34.39 -37.14
C GLN A 54 9.58 35.25 -36.40
N ASN A 55 9.13 36.30 -35.72
CA ASN A 55 9.98 37.21 -34.94
C ASN A 55 9.56 37.26 -33.46
N PRO A 56 10.51 37.50 -32.52
CA PRO A 56 10.19 37.74 -31.12
C PRO A 56 9.16 38.87 -30.96
N GLY A 57 8.14 38.64 -30.12
CA GLY A 57 7.06 39.60 -29.87
C GLY A 57 5.84 39.49 -30.79
N GLU A 58 5.94 38.83 -31.95
CA GLU A 58 4.80 38.60 -32.85
C GLU A 58 3.71 37.71 -32.23
N GLY A 59 4.05 36.89 -31.23
CA GLY A 59 3.08 36.04 -30.54
C GLY A 59 1.96 36.83 -29.83
N ALA A 60 2.24 38.05 -29.36
CA ALA A 60 1.25 38.91 -28.70
C ALA A 60 0.32 39.63 -29.70
N ASN A 61 0.83 39.91 -30.90
CA ASN A 61 0.10 40.55 -32.00
C ASN A 61 0.52 39.95 -33.34
N PRO A 62 -0.03 38.78 -33.70
CA PRO A 62 0.36 38.10 -34.93
C PRO A 62 -0.13 38.90 -36.16
N PRO A 63 0.68 39.00 -37.22
CA PRO A 63 0.23 39.55 -38.49
C PRO A 63 -0.87 38.63 -39.02
N ARG A 64 -2.13 39.09 -39.01
CA ARG A 64 -3.39 38.33 -39.28
C ARG A 64 -4.03 37.62 -38.08
N LYS A 65 -4.06 38.28 -36.92
CA LYS A 65 -4.86 37.88 -35.76
C LYS A 65 -6.30 37.51 -36.15
N LYS A 66 -6.73 36.30 -35.79
CA LYS A 66 -8.07 35.79 -36.08
C LYS A 66 -9.07 36.28 -35.03
N THR A 67 -10.31 36.53 -35.43
CA THR A 67 -11.39 37.07 -34.56
C THR A 67 -12.59 36.13 -34.40
N TYR A 68 -12.62 35.01 -35.12
CA TYR A 68 -13.69 34.01 -35.02
C TYR A 68 -13.75 33.35 -33.64
N PRO A 69 -14.85 32.67 -33.26
CA PRO A 69 -15.00 32.12 -31.92
C PRO A 69 -13.85 31.22 -31.48
N ARG A 70 -13.33 31.50 -30.29
CA ARG A 70 -12.31 30.67 -29.66
C ARG A 70 -12.98 29.62 -28.80
N GLU A 71 -12.69 28.35 -29.02
CA GLU A 71 -13.21 27.22 -28.25
C GLU A 71 -12.05 26.36 -27.75
N PHE A 72 -12.29 25.55 -26.72
CA PHE A 72 -11.27 24.62 -26.25
C PHE A 72 -10.85 23.57 -27.31
N GLY A 73 -11.75 23.21 -28.23
CA GLY A 73 -11.48 22.25 -29.30
C GLY A 73 -10.70 22.81 -30.49
N ASN A 74 -10.77 24.12 -30.73
CA ASN A 74 -10.10 24.78 -31.86
C ASN A 74 -8.86 25.59 -31.46
N SER A 75 -8.45 25.50 -30.19
CA SER A 75 -7.37 26.29 -29.62
C SER A 75 -6.49 25.49 -28.66
N GLN A 76 -5.23 25.90 -28.56
CA GLN A 76 -4.18 25.23 -27.79
C GLN A 76 -3.30 26.25 -27.06
N VAL A 77 -2.50 25.74 -26.12
CA VAL A 77 -1.40 26.51 -25.52
C VAL A 77 -0.18 26.36 -26.43
N ARG A 78 0.57 27.46 -26.61
CA ARG A 78 1.85 27.48 -27.32
C ARG A 78 2.94 27.99 -26.37
N ASP A 79 4.20 27.86 -26.77
CA ASP A 79 5.37 28.33 -26.01
C ASP A 79 5.28 29.83 -25.66
N TYR A 80 4.72 30.64 -26.56
CA TYR A 80 4.45 32.07 -26.35
C TYR A 80 3.09 32.39 -25.70
N SER A 81 2.31 31.40 -25.26
CA SER A 81 1.11 31.65 -24.46
C SER A 81 1.48 32.24 -23.10
N TRP A 82 0.65 33.16 -22.59
CA TRP A 82 0.86 33.84 -21.32
C TRP A 82 -0.22 33.52 -20.27
N PRO A 83 0.10 33.60 -18.97
CA PRO A 83 -0.88 33.50 -17.88
C PRO A 83 -2.06 34.47 -18.06
N CYS A 84 -3.29 33.98 -17.87
CA CYS A 84 -4.50 34.77 -18.05
C CYS A 84 -5.69 34.22 -17.24
N ILE A 85 -6.68 35.07 -17.03
CA ILE A 85 -8.01 34.63 -16.59
C ILE A 85 -8.77 34.14 -17.82
N ILE A 86 -9.29 32.92 -17.75
CA ILE A 86 -10.16 32.36 -18.78
C ILE A 86 -11.60 32.73 -18.44
N VAL A 87 -12.29 33.38 -19.38
CA VAL A 87 -13.70 33.77 -19.23
C VAL A 87 -14.51 33.00 -20.26
N LEU A 88 -15.42 32.16 -19.78
CA LEU A 88 -16.32 31.37 -20.60
C LEU A 88 -17.58 32.17 -20.91
N VAL A 89 -17.91 32.28 -22.20
CA VAL A 89 -19.12 32.99 -22.67
C VAL A 89 -20.06 32.02 -23.36
N ARG A 90 -21.37 32.25 -23.20
CA ARG A 90 -22.44 31.45 -23.84
C ARG A 90 -22.48 31.66 -25.34
N GLU A 91 -22.34 32.91 -25.77
CA GLU A 91 -22.42 33.35 -27.16
C GLU A 91 -21.18 34.14 -27.56
N TRP A 92 -20.76 34.05 -28.82
CA TRP A 92 -19.65 34.86 -29.32
C TRP A 92 -20.19 36.12 -29.99
N VAL A 93 -19.86 37.27 -29.42
CA VAL A 93 -20.23 38.59 -29.96
C VAL A 93 -18.97 39.28 -30.44
N ASP A 94 -18.96 39.74 -31.69
CA ASP A 94 -17.84 40.51 -32.23
C ASP A 94 -17.65 41.82 -31.45
N GLU A 95 -16.41 42.21 -31.21
CA GLU A 95 -16.07 43.39 -30.41
C GLU A 95 -16.72 44.67 -30.95
N HIS A 96 -16.84 44.80 -32.27
CA HIS A 96 -17.44 45.97 -32.90
C HIS A 96 -18.97 45.99 -32.84
N ALA A 97 -19.61 44.88 -32.47
CA ALA A 97 -21.06 44.75 -32.38
C ALA A 97 -21.64 45.26 -31.04
N PHE A 98 -20.84 45.32 -29.98
CA PHE A 98 -21.29 45.81 -28.68
C PHE A 98 -21.74 47.28 -28.75
N GLY A 99 -22.91 47.58 -28.18
CA GLY A 99 -23.52 48.92 -28.20
C GLY A 99 -24.25 49.28 -29.49
N GLN A 100 -24.31 48.39 -30.48
CA GLN A 100 -25.18 48.53 -31.66
C GLN A 100 -26.64 48.19 -31.31
N ALA A 101 -27.60 48.70 -32.09
CA ALA A 101 -29.02 48.44 -31.86
C ALA A 101 -29.34 46.93 -31.94
N GLY A 102 -29.94 46.38 -30.89
CA GLY A 102 -30.27 44.95 -30.78
C GLY A 102 -29.13 44.05 -30.31
N MET A 103 -27.94 44.60 -30.05
CA MET A 103 -26.78 43.89 -29.50
C MET A 103 -26.56 44.22 -28.01
N PRO A 104 -25.79 43.40 -27.27
CA PRO A 104 -25.46 43.68 -25.86
C PRO A 104 -24.77 45.03 -25.65
N SER A 105 -24.92 45.59 -24.45
CA SER A 105 -24.32 46.89 -24.11
C SER A 105 -22.79 46.81 -24.14
N SER A 106 -22.11 47.93 -24.42
CA SER A 106 -20.65 48.03 -24.29
C SER A 106 -20.14 47.67 -22.88
N SER A 107 -20.98 47.88 -21.85
CA SER A 107 -20.69 47.47 -20.48
C SER A 107 -20.69 45.94 -20.28
N ASP A 108 -21.35 45.19 -21.16
CA ASP A 108 -21.41 43.72 -21.12
C ASP A 108 -20.22 43.05 -21.79
N MET A 109 -19.37 43.83 -22.47
CA MET A 109 -18.13 43.34 -23.07
C MET A 109 -17.17 42.84 -21.99
N VAL A 110 -16.59 41.66 -22.23
CA VAL A 110 -15.54 41.10 -21.37
C VAL A 110 -14.26 41.92 -21.58
N PRO A 111 -13.67 42.50 -20.53
CA PRO A 111 -12.45 43.27 -20.67
C PRO A 111 -11.28 42.38 -21.12
N LYS A 112 -10.42 42.90 -22.01
CA LYS A 112 -9.22 42.16 -22.48
C LYS A 112 -8.11 42.06 -21.42
N ARG A 113 -8.13 42.97 -20.45
CA ARG A 113 -7.12 43.11 -19.39
C ARG A 113 -7.79 43.62 -18.12
N ILE A 114 -7.25 43.22 -16.99
CA ILE A 114 -7.66 43.62 -15.65
C ILE A 114 -6.46 44.31 -14.99
N TYR A 115 -6.72 45.40 -14.27
CA TYR A 115 -5.70 46.24 -13.66
C TYR A 115 -5.83 46.14 -12.14
N LEU A 116 -4.85 45.52 -11.49
CA LEU A 116 -4.81 45.42 -10.03
C LEU A 116 -4.41 46.77 -9.40
N PRO A 117 -4.80 47.05 -8.14
CA PRO A 117 -4.49 48.32 -7.47
C PRO A 117 -2.99 48.63 -7.35
N ASP A 118 -2.13 47.61 -7.36
CA ASP A 118 -0.68 47.74 -7.27
C ASP A 118 0.01 47.91 -8.64
N GLY A 119 -0.76 48.01 -9.72
CA GLY A 119 -0.25 48.23 -11.08
C GLY A 119 0.02 46.96 -11.87
N ARG A 120 -0.13 45.76 -11.29
CA ARG A 120 -0.10 44.50 -12.07
C ARG A 120 -1.25 44.48 -13.08
N ILE A 121 -0.98 43.96 -14.28
CA ILE A 121 -1.96 43.85 -15.37
C ILE A 121 -2.14 42.38 -15.72
N VAL A 122 -3.37 41.88 -15.60
CA VAL A 122 -3.70 40.48 -15.87
C VAL A 122 -4.53 40.35 -17.16
N PRO A 123 -4.05 39.59 -18.16
CA PRO A 123 -4.80 39.36 -19.39
C PRO A 123 -6.06 38.50 -19.19
N VAL A 124 -7.03 38.66 -20.10
CA VAL A 124 -8.25 37.85 -20.15
C VAL A 124 -8.35 37.12 -21.50
N CYS A 125 -8.58 35.81 -21.43
CA CYS A 125 -8.84 34.95 -22.59
C CYS A 125 -10.32 34.58 -22.64
N THR A 126 -11.08 35.21 -23.53
CA THR A 126 -12.48 34.85 -23.81
C THR A 126 -12.54 33.54 -24.61
N VAL A 127 -13.37 32.61 -24.16
CA VAL A 127 -13.59 31.29 -24.78
C VAL A 127 -15.10 31.05 -24.87
N LEU A 128 -15.58 30.72 -26.07
CA LEU A 128 -16.93 30.27 -26.33
C LEU A 128 -17.11 28.85 -25.75
N ALA A 129 -18.14 28.69 -24.93
CA ALA A 129 -18.61 27.41 -24.42
C ALA A 129 -20.10 27.30 -24.75
N PRO A 130 -20.44 26.97 -26.02
CA PRO A 130 -21.82 27.02 -26.46
C PRO A 130 -22.61 25.87 -25.81
N PRO A 131 -23.90 26.02 -25.51
CA PRO A 131 -24.74 24.88 -25.18
C PRO A 131 -24.79 23.91 -26.40
N LEU A 132 -24.54 22.61 -26.19
CA LEU A 132 -24.65 21.60 -27.26
C LEU A 132 -25.99 20.86 -27.16
N PRO A 133 -26.62 20.44 -28.28
CA PRO A 133 -27.89 19.73 -28.23
C PRO A 133 -27.83 18.42 -27.42
N GLN A 134 -28.91 18.05 -26.73
CA GLN A 134 -29.05 16.73 -26.12
C GLN A 134 -29.05 15.65 -27.21
N GLY A 135 -27.91 14.99 -27.40
CA GLY A 135 -27.84 13.80 -28.24
C GLY A 135 -28.69 12.68 -27.64
N ALA A 136 -29.37 11.90 -28.49
CA ALA A 136 -29.97 10.63 -28.08
C ALA A 136 -28.92 9.77 -27.34
N PRO A 137 -29.30 8.99 -26.31
CA PRO A 137 -28.36 8.11 -25.64
C PRO A 137 -27.69 7.21 -26.69
N LEU A 138 -26.41 7.47 -26.94
CA LEU A 138 -25.64 6.66 -27.87
C LEU A 138 -25.58 5.24 -27.30
N PRO A 139 -25.77 4.20 -28.13
CA PRO A 139 -25.74 2.81 -27.67
C PRO A 139 -24.46 2.54 -26.90
N VAL A 140 -24.60 1.94 -25.72
CA VAL A 140 -23.48 1.49 -24.90
C VAL A 140 -22.72 0.45 -25.72
N VAL A 141 -21.48 0.75 -26.08
CA VAL A 141 -20.59 -0.25 -26.67
C VAL A 141 -20.28 -1.24 -25.56
N PRO A 142 -20.51 -2.56 -25.73
CA PRO A 142 -20.21 -3.54 -24.69
C PRO A 142 -18.71 -3.48 -24.38
N VAL A 143 -18.36 -3.00 -23.19
CA VAL A 143 -17.00 -3.12 -22.68
C VAL A 143 -16.88 -4.54 -22.13
N VAL A 144 -15.88 -5.28 -22.62
CA VAL A 144 -15.60 -6.62 -22.11
C VAL A 144 -14.90 -6.47 -20.78
N TRP A 145 -15.64 -6.68 -19.70
CA TRP A 145 -15.09 -6.67 -18.35
C TRP A 145 -14.29 -7.94 -18.06
N PRO A 146 -13.34 -7.90 -17.11
CA PRO A 146 -12.72 -9.10 -16.57
C PRO A 146 -13.78 -10.04 -15.99
N GLN A 147 -13.46 -11.33 -15.97
CA GLN A 147 -14.37 -12.34 -15.44
C GLN A 147 -14.36 -12.37 -13.91
N GLU A 148 -13.20 -12.21 -13.27
CA GLU A 148 -13.06 -12.47 -11.82
C GLU A 148 -12.33 -11.37 -11.07
N THR A 149 -11.34 -10.70 -11.68
CA THR A 149 -10.50 -9.71 -11.01
C THR A 149 -11.17 -8.32 -10.98
N LEU A 150 -11.14 -7.68 -9.81
CA LEU A 150 -11.62 -6.33 -9.53
C LEU A 150 -10.48 -5.32 -9.64
N GLY A 151 -10.78 -4.08 -10.05
CA GLY A 151 -9.77 -3.04 -10.22
C GLY A 151 -10.37 -1.72 -10.69
N GLY A 152 -9.50 -0.73 -10.94
CA GLY A 152 -9.94 0.58 -11.41
C GLY A 152 -10.49 0.54 -12.85
N GLY A 153 -11.38 1.47 -13.17
CA GLY A 153 -12.07 1.56 -14.46
C GLY A 153 -13.31 0.66 -14.57
N LEU A 154 -13.59 -0.19 -13.58
CA LEU A 154 -14.81 -0.99 -13.54
C LEU A 154 -16.03 -0.18 -13.07
N PRO A 155 -17.24 -0.53 -13.52
CA PRO A 155 -18.47 0.07 -13.02
C PRO A 155 -18.70 -0.31 -11.55
N LEU A 156 -18.96 0.72 -10.75
CA LEU A 156 -19.44 0.65 -9.37
C LEU A 156 -20.94 0.90 -9.35
N LEU A 157 -21.66 0.15 -8.51
CA LEU A 157 -23.10 0.17 -8.38
C LEU A 157 -23.50 0.35 -6.93
N VAL A 158 -24.48 1.22 -6.69
CA VAL A 158 -25.13 1.38 -5.39
C VAL A 158 -26.63 1.47 -5.60
N GLU A 159 -27.39 0.75 -4.78
CA GLU A 159 -28.85 0.85 -4.77
C GLU A 159 -29.32 1.78 -3.63
N VAL A 160 -29.95 2.90 -3.98
CA VAL A 160 -30.51 3.86 -3.02
C VAL A 160 -31.93 4.16 -3.43
N GLN A 161 -32.88 4.07 -2.50
CA GLN A 161 -34.30 4.35 -2.77
C GLN A 161 -34.89 3.54 -3.95
N LYS A 162 -34.38 2.32 -4.19
CA LYS A 162 -34.73 1.43 -5.32
C LYS A 162 -34.28 1.95 -6.69
N GLU A 163 -33.40 2.95 -6.72
CA GLU A 163 -32.69 3.41 -7.91
C GLU A 163 -31.24 2.93 -7.88
N GLN A 164 -30.72 2.52 -9.04
CA GLN A 164 -29.31 2.14 -9.18
C GLN A 164 -28.49 3.36 -9.61
N HIS A 165 -27.54 3.73 -8.76
CA HIS A 165 -26.52 4.72 -9.06
C HIS A 165 -25.28 4.00 -9.60
N VAL A 166 -24.82 4.43 -10.78
CA VAL A 166 -23.63 3.89 -11.43
C VAL A 166 -22.50 4.91 -11.36
N ALA A 167 -21.30 4.43 -11.07
CA ALA A 167 -20.06 5.19 -11.10
C ALA A 167 -18.89 4.31 -11.54
N THR A 168 -17.68 4.83 -11.40
CA THR A 168 -16.43 4.17 -11.75
C THR A 168 -15.58 3.98 -10.50
N ILE A 169 -14.98 2.81 -10.35
CA ILE A 169 -13.89 2.59 -9.40
C ILE A 169 -12.66 3.33 -9.92
N GLY A 170 -12.16 4.33 -9.21
CA GLY A 170 -11.03 5.13 -9.66
C GLY A 170 -9.70 4.40 -9.50
N CYS A 171 -9.33 4.13 -8.25
CA CYS A 171 -8.11 3.43 -7.88
C CYS A 171 -8.22 2.85 -6.47
N LEU A 172 -7.22 2.08 -6.08
CA LEU A 172 -7.04 1.64 -4.71
C LEU A 172 -6.22 2.66 -3.91
N VAL A 173 -6.65 2.96 -2.69
CA VAL A 173 -5.91 3.77 -1.73
C VAL A 173 -5.89 3.08 -0.37
N SER A 174 -4.89 3.36 0.46
CA SER A 174 -4.75 2.73 1.77
C SER A 174 -4.36 3.77 2.82
N ASP A 175 -4.88 3.65 4.03
CA ASP A 175 -4.41 4.43 5.19
C ASP A 175 -3.27 3.72 5.95
N GLY A 176 -2.62 2.76 5.29
CA GLY A 176 -1.65 1.84 5.89
C GLY A 176 -2.30 0.66 6.61
N HIS A 177 -3.56 0.76 7.04
CA HIS A 177 -4.28 -0.35 7.67
C HIS A 177 -5.27 -1.03 6.72
N THR A 178 -6.21 -0.26 6.21
CA THR A 178 -7.34 -0.68 5.41
C THR A 178 -7.15 -0.21 3.97
N THR A 179 -7.36 -1.10 3.01
CA THR A 179 -7.43 -0.73 1.59
C THR A 179 -8.87 -0.39 1.22
N TYR A 180 -9.00 0.72 0.50
CA TYR A 180 -10.25 1.28 0.03
C TYR A 180 -10.25 1.34 -1.49
N ALA A 181 -11.41 1.14 -2.10
CA ALA A 181 -11.66 1.62 -3.45
C ALA A 181 -12.10 3.08 -3.39
N LEU A 182 -11.39 3.94 -4.10
CA LEU A 182 -11.70 5.36 -4.21
C LEU A 182 -12.68 5.59 -5.38
N THR A 183 -13.73 6.35 -5.14
CA THR A 183 -14.73 6.74 -6.16
C THR A 183 -15.34 8.11 -5.85
N ALA A 184 -16.34 8.55 -6.61
CA ALA A 184 -17.06 9.80 -6.34
C ALA A 184 -18.02 9.66 -5.15
N ARG A 185 -18.04 10.66 -4.24
CA ARG A 185 -18.87 10.60 -3.02
C ARG A 185 -20.35 10.47 -3.35
N HIS A 186 -20.84 11.30 -4.27
CA HIS A 186 -22.26 11.29 -4.65
C HIS A 186 -22.73 9.95 -5.21
N ALA A 187 -21.81 9.06 -5.60
CA ALA A 187 -22.13 7.75 -6.15
C ALA A 187 -21.99 6.61 -5.13
N CYS A 188 -21.04 6.67 -4.20
CA CYS A 188 -20.93 5.65 -3.15
C CYS A 188 -22.00 5.81 -2.05
N GLY A 189 -22.63 6.99 -1.94
CA GLY A 189 -23.70 7.24 -0.98
C GLY A 189 -23.19 7.43 0.45
N GLU A 190 -24.11 7.39 1.41
CA GLU A 190 -23.81 7.64 2.82
C GLU A 190 -22.97 6.50 3.44
N PRO A 191 -22.27 6.74 4.56
CA PRO A 191 -21.49 5.71 5.23
C PRO A 191 -22.33 4.48 5.60
N GLY A 192 -21.78 3.29 5.36
CA GLY A 192 -22.44 2.00 5.58
C GLY A 192 -23.30 1.51 4.40
N THR A 193 -23.49 2.33 3.35
CA THR A 193 -24.17 1.88 2.13
C THR A 193 -23.40 0.74 1.45
N GLU A 194 -24.12 -0.31 1.05
CA GLU A 194 -23.55 -1.44 0.33
C GLU A 194 -23.14 -1.04 -1.09
N VAL A 195 -21.95 -1.47 -1.50
CA VAL A 195 -21.39 -1.15 -2.80
C VAL A 195 -21.08 -2.44 -3.56
N LEU A 196 -21.49 -2.46 -4.82
CA LEU A 196 -21.25 -3.56 -5.76
C LEU A 196 -20.35 -3.10 -6.91
N ALA A 197 -19.70 -4.06 -7.58
CA ALA A 197 -19.01 -3.85 -8.85
C ALA A 197 -19.62 -4.76 -9.93
N THR A 198 -19.57 -4.30 -11.18
CA THR A 198 -19.99 -5.09 -12.35
C THR A 198 -18.79 -5.79 -12.98
N LEU A 199 -18.85 -7.12 -13.03
CA LEU A 199 -17.93 -7.99 -13.75
C LEU A 199 -18.66 -8.66 -14.93
N ARG A 200 -17.93 -9.45 -15.71
CA ARG A 200 -18.53 -10.19 -16.83
C ARG A 200 -19.49 -11.30 -16.39
N ASP A 201 -19.24 -11.90 -15.23
CA ASP A 201 -20.04 -12.99 -14.64
C ASP A 201 -21.27 -12.49 -13.86
N GLY A 202 -21.33 -11.19 -13.53
CA GLY A 202 -22.44 -10.57 -12.85
C GLY A 202 -22.01 -9.41 -11.95
N THR A 203 -22.91 -8.98 -11.07
CA THR A 203 -22.62 -7.99 -10.04
C THR A 203 -22.14 -8.69 -8.77
N ARG A 204 -21.11 -8.11 -8.13
CA ARG A 204 -20.49 -8.66 -6.92
C ARG A 204 -20.40 -7.57 -5.86
N ARG A 205 -20.81 -7.87 -4.63
CA ARG A 205 -20.59 -6.98 -3.48
C ARG A 205 -19.08 -6.85 -3.24
N ILE A 206 -18.61 -5.61 -3.14
CA ILE A 206 -17.18 -5.31 -2.93
C ILE A 206 -16.88 -4.72 -1.56
N GLY A 207 -17.88 -4.14 -0.90
CA GLY A 207 -17.65 -3.47 0.36
C GLY A 207 -18.80 -2.60 0.82
N THR A 208 -18.45 -1.64 1.69
CA THR A 208 -19.37 -0.62 2.21
C THR A 208 -18.72 0.74 2.15
N SER A 209 -19.52 1.77 1.89
CA SER A 209 -19.05 3.16 1.90
C SER A 209 -18.52 3.52 3.29
N SER A 210 -17.30 4.04 3.35
CA SER A 210 -16.66 4.50 4.59
C SER A 210 -17.24 5.86 5.00
N ASP A 211 -17.07 6.22 6.26
CA ASP A 211 -17.24 7.57 6.80
C ASP A 211 -16.15 8.56 6.32
N ARG A 212 -15.05 8.06 5.77
CA ARG A 212 -14.00 8.87 5.14
C ARG A 212 -14.41 9.32 3.74
N GLN A 213 -15.20 10.38 3.70
CA GLN A 213 -15.68 11.00 2.46
C GLN A 213 -15.59 12.51 2.52
N ILE A 214 -15.41 13.16 1.38
CA ILE A 214 -15.33 14.62 1.27
C ILE A 214 -16.17 15.11 0.10
N THR A 215 -17.15 15.97 0.38
CA THR A 215 -17.88 16.69 -0.67
C THR A 215 -17.09 17.91 -1.15
N ARG A 216 -16.67 18.76 -0.21
CA ARG A 216 -16.00 20.04 -0.47
C ARG A 216 -15.23 20.50 0.78
N ARG A 217 -14.23 21.36 0.57
CA ARG A 217 -13.47 22.04 1.64
C ARG A 217 -13.33 23.52 1.31
N LEU A 218 -13.09 24.36 2.32
CA LEU A 218 -12.78 25.76 2.03
C LEU A 218 -11.50 25.81 1.21
N PHE A 219 -11.46 26.65 0.18
CA PHE A 219 -10.31 26.74 -0.69
C PHE A 219 -9.01 27.00 0.11
N SER A 220 -9.08 27.89 1.10
CA SER A 220 -7.97 28.23 2.00
C SER A 220 -7.51 27.10 2.92
N GLU A 221 -8.33 26.06 3.15
CA GLU A 221 -7.91 24.87 3.91
C GLU A 221 -7.07 23.94 3.03
N VAL A 222 -7.29 23.96 1.70
CA VAL A 222 -6.59 23.10 0.75
C VAL A 222 -5.34 23.77 0.20
N TYR A 223 -5.44 25.07 -0.10
CA TYR A 223 -4.40 25.95 -0.66
C TYR A 223 -4.26 27.23 0.20
N PRO A 224 -3.55 27.15 1.35
CA PRO A 224 -3.45 28.26 2.30
C PRO A 224 -2.62 29.46 1.82
N ALA A 225 -1.70 29.29 0.87
CA ALA A 225 -0.89 30.36 0.29
C ALA A 225 -1.55 31.08 -0.91
N LEU A 226 -2.67 30.57 -1.44
CA LEU A 226 -3.38 31.16 -2.58
C LEU A 226 -4.57 32.04 -2.12
N PRO A 227 -4.65 33.32 -2.55
CA PRO A 227 -5.60 34.29 -2.00
C PRO A 227 -6.97 34.24 -2.69
N LEU A 228 -7.76 33.20 -2.43
CA LEU A 228 -9.14 33.08 -2.94
C LEU A 228 -10.15 33.05 -1.79
N ARG A 229 -11.00 34.08 -1.69
CA ARG A 229 -11.92 34.26 -0.56
C ARG A 229 -13.28 33.65 -0.87
N GLN A 230 -14.03 33.33 0.19
CA GLN A 230 -15.42 32.86 0.13
C GLN A 230 -15.65 31.78 -0.94
N THR A 231 -14.72 30.82 -1.04
CA THR A 231 -14.74 29.82 -2.11
C THR A 231 -14.65 28.41 -1.52
N TRP A 232 -15.53 27.54 -2.00
CA TRP A 232 -15.49 26.09 -1.81
C TRP A 232 -14.74 25.44 -2.96
N LEU A 233 -13.78 24.56 -2.63
CA LEU A 233 -13.22 23.63 -3.59
C LEU A 233 -14.08 22.36 -3.59
N GLY A 234 -14.68 22.04 -4.74
CA GLY A 234 -15.39 20.78 -4.96
C GLY A 234 -14.40 19.63 -5.02
N LEU A 235 -14.56 18.64 -4.16
CA LEU A 235 -13.69 17.46 -4.08
C LEU A 235 -14.45 16.21 -4.50
N ASP A 236 -15.60 15.98 -3.87
CA ASP A 236 -16.61 14.96 -4.18
C ASP A 236 -16.04 13.53 -4.31
N VAL A 237 -15.29 13.11 -3.30
CA VAL A 237 -14.66 11.79 -3.21
C VAL A 237 -15.19 11.00 -2.03
N GLY A 238 -15.43 9.70 -2.24
CA GLY A 238 -15.75 8.75 -1.20
C GLY A 238 -14.86 7.51 -1.27
N LEU A 239 -14.59 6.95 -0.10
CA LEU A 239 -13.88 5.68 0.04
C LEU A 239 -14.87 4.54 0.29
N VAL A 240 -14.66 3.42 -0.39
CA VAL A 240 -15.39 2.17 -0.16
C VAL A 240 -14.44 1.22 0.57
N ARG A 241 -14.76 0.89 1.82
CA ARG A 241 -14.02 -0.11 2.59
C ARG A 241 -14.30 -1.48 1.99
N LEU A 242 -13.25 -2.12 1.49
CA LEU A 242 -13.33 -3.38 0.79
C LEU A 242 -13.51 -4.55 1.78
N ASP A 243 -14.35 -5.52 1.42
CA ASP A 243 -14.55 -6.73 2.24
C ASP A 243 -13.38 -7.72 2.11
N ASP A 244 -12.76 -7.77 0.93
CA ASP A 244 -11.72 -8.72 0.56
C ASP A 244 -10.82 -8.14 -0.54
N MET A 245 -9.51 -8.37 -0.42
CA MET A 245 -8.47 -7.88 -1.33
C MET A 245 -7.93 -8.95 -2.28
N ARG A 246 -8.28 -10.24 -2.12
CA ARG A 246 -7.68 -11.36 -2.87
C ARG A 246 -7.87 -11.25 -4.38
N ASP A 247 -9.02 -10.76 -4.81
CA ASP A 247 -9.38 -10.66 -6.23
C ASP A 247 -9.09 -9.26 -6.81
N TRP A 248 -8.32 -8.41 -6.14
CA TRP A 248 -8.08 -7.02 -6.56
C TRP A 248 -6.71 -6.80 -7.21
N THR A 249 -6.68 -5.96 -8.25
CA THR A 249 -5.46 -5.34 -8.79
C THR A 249 -5.47 -3.83 -8.51
N SER A 250 -4.29 -3.25 -8.29
CA SER A 250 -4.11 -1.79 -8.24
C SER A 250 -4.16 -1.14 -9.63
N ASN A 251 -4.06 -1.93 -10.69
CA ASN A 251 -4.09 -1.43 -12.06
C ASN A 251 -5.52 -1.03 -12.48
N ILE A 252 -5.57 -0.19 -13.51
CA ILE A 252 -6.80 0.32 -14.09
C ILE A 252 -6.99 -0.36 -15.43
N TYR A 253 -8.14 -1.00 -15.61
CA TYR A 253 -8.43 -1.73 -16.84
C TYR A 253 -8.36 -0.81 -18.06
N GLY A 254 -7.69 -1.27 -19.11
CA GLY A 254 -7.51 -0.51 -20.36
C GLY A 254 -6.37 0.51 -20.33
N LEU A 255 -5.66 0.68 -19.20
CA LEU A 255 -4.46 1.51 -19.08
C LEU A 255 -3.22 0.63 -18.79
N PRO A 256 -1.99 1.13 -19.09
CA PRO A 256 -0.76 0.53 -18.59
C PRO A 256 -0.71 0.50 -17.06
N LYS A 257 0.28 -0.21 -16.51
CA LYS A 257 0.49 -0.32 -15.06
C LYS A 257 0.49 1.05 -14.39
N ILE A 258 -0.19 1.12 -13.24
CA ILE A 258 -0.22 2.36 -12.45
C ILE A 258 1.19 2.72 -11.99
N LYS A 259 1.51 4.00 -12.04
CA LYS A 259 2.82 4.55 -11.69
C LYS A 259 2.68 5.58 -10.57
N PRO A 260 3.79 6.03 -9.94
CA PRO A 260 3.77 7.06 -8.93
C PRO A 260 2.88 8.24 -9.29
N LEU A 261 2.12 8.68 -8.29
CA LEU A 261 1.26 9.87 -8.32
C LEU A 261 2.01 11.03 -8.98
N PHE A 262 1.35 11.72 -9.91
CA PHE A 262 1.83 13.02 -10.37
C PHE A 262 1.56 14.04 -9.27
N ASP A 263 2.50 14.13 -8.33
CA ASP A 263 2.27 14.90 -7.12
C ASP A 263 2.16 16.41 -7.41
N VAL A 264 1.01 16.97 -7.10
CA VAL A 264 0.73 18.41 -7.20
C VAL A 264 0.30 18.98 -5.86
N TYR A 265 1.01 20.02 -5.44
CA TYR A 265 0.73 20.81 -4.25
C TYR A 265 1.04 22.28 -4.55
N GLU A 266 0.65 23.16 -3.64
CA GLU A 266 0.59 24.60 -3.86
C GLU A 266 1.86 25.23 -4.45
N GLN A 267 3.06 24.72 -4.12
CA GLN A 267 4.33 25.28 -4.59
C GLN A 267 4.75 24.75 -5.96
N ASN A 268 4.26 23.59 -6.39
CA ASN A 268 4.62 22.98 -7.68
C ASN A 268 3.46 23.00 -8.71
N LEU A 269 2.30 23.56 -8.31
CA LEU A 269 1.10 23.72 -9.13
C LEU A 269 1.32 24.78 -10.23
N SER A 270 1.96 24.35 -11.32
CA SER A 270 2.41 25.24 -12.40
C SER A 270 1.48 25.20 -13.61
N LEU A 271 1.04 26.40 -14.05
CA LEU A 271 0.27 26.58 -15.29
C LEU A 271 1.03 26.04 -16.52
N ARG A 272 2.33 26.31 -16.64
CA ARG A 272 3.12 25.85 -17.79
C ARG A 272 3.32 24.33 -17.80
N ARG A 273 3.34 23.70 -16.62
CA ARG A 273 3.51 22.25 -16.50
C ARG A 273 2.21 21.50 -16.82
N LEU A 274 1.04 22.06 -16.49
CA LEU A 274 -0.24 21.35 -16.53
C LEU A 274 -1.17 21.77 -17.68
N MET A 275 -1.15 23.04 -18.11
CA MET A 275 -2.09 23.51 -19.13
C MET A 275 -1.79 22.89 -20.49
N ASP A 276 -2.87 22.49 -21.15
CA ASP A 276 -2.93 21.75 -22.42
C ASP A 276 -2.26 20.37 -22.42
N GLN A 277 -1.87 19.84 -21.26
CA GLN A 277 -1.32 18.50 -21.16
C GLN A 277 -2.37 17.44 -21.52
N PRO A 278 -1.99 16.43 -22.33
CA PRO A 278 -2.87 15.31 -22.63
C PRO A 278 -3.12 14.46 -21.39
N VAL A 279 -4.40 14.12 -21.18
CA VAL A 279 -4.85 13.27 -20.08
C VAL A 279 -5.74 12.15 -20.58
N VAL A 280 -5.70 11.01 -19.90
CA VAL A 280 -6.51 9.82 -20.22
C VAL A 280 -7.13 9.23 -18.96
N ALA A 281 -8.33 8.67 -19.09
CA ALA A 281 -9.02 7.95 -18.02
C ALA A 281 -9.82 6.78 -18.61
N VAL A 282 -10.26 5.86 -17.77
CA VAL A 282 -11.23 4.83 -18.15
C VAL A 282 -12.43 4.94 -17.22
N GLY A 283 -13.58 5.29 -17.81
CA GLY A 283 -14.86 5.36 -17.12
C GLY A 283 -15.68 4.10 -17.31
N GLY A 284 -16.43 3.68 -16.30
CA GLY A 284 -17.30 2.51 -16.32
C GLY A 284 -18.46 2.62 -17.32
N ALA A 285 -18.84 3.84 -17.72
CA ALA A 285 -19.89 4.06 -18.72
C ALA A 285 -19.34 4.34 -20.13
N SER A 286 -18.30 5.18 -20.23
CA SER A 286 -17.75 5.62 -21.52
C SER A 286 -16.57 4.77 -22.01
N GLY A 287 -15.94 3.98 -21.15
CA GLY A 287 -14.66 3.33 -21.43
C GLY A 287 -13.52 4.35 -21.49
N LEU A 288 -12.59 4.19 -22.44
CA LEU A 288 -11.46 5.12 -22.60
C LEU A 288 -11.94 6.56 -22.91
N LEU A 289 -11.54 7.49 -22.05
CA LEU A 289 -11.71 8.93 -22.15
C LEU A 289 -10.35 9.58 -22.43
N GLN A 290 -10.34 10.60 -23.28
CA GLN A 290 -9.14 11.33 -23.66
C GLN A 290 -9.43 12.82 -23.70
N GLY A 291 -8.57 13.62 -23.09
CA GLY A 291 -8.76 15.07 -23.00
C GLY A 291 -7.47 15.84 -22.83
N LYS A 292 -7.62 17.15 -22.61
CA LYS A 292 -6.56 18.07 -22.26
C LYS A 292 -7.00 18.96 -21.09
N ILE A 293 -6.09 19.24 -20.16
CA ILE A 293 -6.35 20.17 -19.05
C ILE A 293 -6.35 21.59 -19.61
N LYS A 294 -7.48 22.27 -19.64
CA LYS A 294 -7.60 23.59 -20.26
C LYS A 294 -7.57 24.76 -19.28
N ALA A 295 -7.98 24.52 -18.03
CA ALA A 295 -8.00 25.55 -17.01
C ALA A 295 -7.93 24.95 -15.61
N MET A 296 -7.63 25.80 -14.64
CA MET A 296 -7.66 25.50 -13.21
C MET A 296 -8.66 26.40 -12.49
N PHE A 297 -9.14 25.93 -11.34
CA PHE A 297 -10.04 26.71 -10.47
C PHE A 297 -11.26 27.23 -11.22
N TYR A 298 -11.81 26.35 -12.07
CA TYR A 298 -13.00 26.66 -12.85
C TYR A 298 -14.19 26.79 -11.92
N ARG A 299 -14.79 27.97 -11.90
CA ARG A 299 -16.01 28.25 -11.16
C ARG A 299 -17.20 27.66 -11.90
N TYR A 300 -17.82 26.66 -11.29
CA TYR A 300 -19.00 25.99 -11.84
C TYR A 300 -20.31 26.44 -11.19
N ARG A 301 -20.26 27.09 -10.02
CA ARG A 301 -21.46 27.53 -9.29
C ARG A 301 -21.12 28.67 -8.32
N SER A 302 -22.09 29.56 -8.03
CA SER A 302 -22.06 30.44 -6.85
C SER A 302 -23.41 30.40 -6.13
N VAL A 303 -23.39 30.29 -4.81
CA VAL A 303 -24.60 30.28 -3.96
C VAL A 303 -24.28 30.93 -2.63
N GLY A 304 -25.17 31.83 -2.16
CA GLY A 304 -25.09 32.39 -0.81
C GLY A 304 -23.83 33.22 -0.55
N GLY A 305 -23.29 33.90 -1.58
CA GLY A 305 -22.04 34.65 -1.49
C GLY A 305 -20.78 33.79 -1.51
N PHE A 306 -20.91 32.48 -1.76
CA PHE A 306 -19.78 31.58 -1.96
C PHE A 306 -19.67 31.10 -3.40
N ASP A 307 -18.44 31.01 -3.89
CA ASP A 307 -18.08 30.37 -5.15
C ASP A 307 -17.75 28.89 -4.96
N TYR A 308 -17.94 28.12 -6.02
CA TYR A 308 -17.59 26.71 -6.09
C TYR A 308 -16.70 26.48 -7.28
N VAL A 309 -15.48 25.98 -7.02
CA VAL A 309 -14.45 25.77 -8.04
C VAL A 309 -13.97 24.32 -8.06
N SER A 310 -13.52 23.83 -9.21
CA SER A 310 -12.80 22.55 -9.36
C SER A 310 -11.29 22.78 -9.48
N ASP A 311 -10.46 21.80 -9.14
CA ASP A 311 -9.00 21.91 -9.37
C ASP A 311 -8.70 22.03 -10.86
N PHE A 312 -9.29 21.14 -11.66
CA PHE A 312 -9.04 21.04 -13.10
C PHE A 312 -10.33 21.09 -13.92
N LEU A 313 -10.22 21.71 -15.10
CA LEU A 313 -11.21 21.65 -16.17
C LEU A 313 -10.58 20.94 -17.37
N ILE A 314 -11.14 19.78 -17.74
CA ILE A 314 -10.62 18.92 -18.79
C ILE A 314 -11.57 18.99 -20.00
N ALA A 315 -11.02 19.34 -21.16
CA ALA A 315 -11.76 19.31 -22.42
C ALA A 315 -11.48 18.01 -23.18
N PRO A 316 -12.51 17.34 -23.72
CA PRO A 316 -12.30 16.15 -24.54
C PRO A 316 -11.52 16.51 -25.81
N ILE A 317 -10.76 15.55 -26.33
CA ILE A 317 -10.13 15.72 -27.65
C ILE A 317 -11.20 15.80 -28.75
N PRO A 318 -10.97 16.54 -29.84
CA PRO A 318 -11.91 16.59 -30.97
C PRO A 318 -12.23 15.19 -31.49
N GLY A 319 -13.53 14.86 -31.59
CA GLY A 319 -14.00 13.54 -32.02
C GLY A 319 -13.85 12.42 -30.99
N GLY A 320 -13.29 12.71 -29.81
CA GLY A 320 -13.16 11.77 -28.71
C GLY A 320 -14.47 11.53 -27.95
N LYS A 321 -14.49 10.51 -27.10
CA LYS A 321 -15.60 10.27 -26.19
C LYS A 321 -15.66 11.38 -25.14
N VAL A 322 -16.87 11.76 -24.77
CA VAL A 322 -17.16 12.77 -23.77
C VAL A 322 -17.70 12.09 -22.52
N PRO A 323 -17.29 12.50 -21.30
CA PRO A 323 -17.74 11.85 -20.09
C PRO A 323 -19.25 11.97 -19.86
N ARG A 324 -19.79 10.97 -19.15
CA ARG A 324 -21.23 10.78 -18.93
C ARG A 324 -21.51 10.36 -17.49
N HIS A 325 -22.79 10.34 -17.17
CA HIS A 325 -23.24 9.68 -15.94
C HIS A 325 -22.74 8.23 -15.92
N GLY A 326 -22.14 7.81 -14.81
CA GLY A 326 -21.41 6.54 -14.69
C GLY A 326 -19.88 6.67 -14.74
N ASP A 327 -19.33 7.76 -15.31
CA ASP A 327 -17.87 7.98 -15.33
C ASP A 327 -17.33 8.67 -14.07
N SER A 328 -18.23 9.20 -13.21
CA SER A 328 -17.86 9.74 -11.90
C SER A 328 -17.02 8.74 -11.11
N GLY A 329 -15.89 9.18 -10.56
CA GLY A 329 -14.90 8.37 -9.89
C GLY A 329 -13.72 7.95 -10.76
N ALA A 330 -13.79 8.13 -12.09
CA ALA A 330 -12.69 7.78 -12.99
C ALA A 330 -11.41 8.57 -12.67
N LEU A 331 -10.26 7.88 -12.69
CA LEU A 331 -8.95 8.47 -12.44
C LEU A 331 -8.31 8.96 -13.75
N TRP A 332 -8.14 10.27 -13.86
CA TRP A 332 -7.37 10.92 -14.91
C TRP A 332 -5.87 10.79 -14.67
N HIS A 333 -5.17 10.36 -15.72
CA HIS A 333 -3.72 10.27 -15.77
C HIS A 333 -3.18 11.31 -16.72
N VAL A 334 -2.18 12.06 -16.30
CA VAL A 334 -1.40 12.89 -17.21
C VAL A 334 -0.44 12.02 -17.99
N GLN A 335 -0.39 12.25 -19.31
CA GLN A 335 0.55 11.57 -20.18
C GLN A 335 1.86 12.34 -20.21
N MET A 336 2.94 11.71 -19.77
CA MET A 336 4.27 12.29 -19.80
C MET A 336 4.80 12.37 -21.25
N PRO A 337 5.71 13.31 -21.54
CA PRO A 337 6.40 13.35 -22.83
C PRO A 337 7.13 12.03 -23.13
N GLY A 338 7.28 11.73 -24.42
CA GLY A 338 8.10 10.61 -24.89
C GLY A 338 9.60 10.83 -24.63
N PRO A 339 10.44 9.83 -24.92
CA PRO A 339 11.90 9.92 -24.70
C PRO A 339 12.59 11.08 -25.44
N ASP A 340 11.96 11.60 -26.51
CA ASP A 340 12.43 12.74 -27.30
C ASP A 340 11.95 14.09 -26.74
N GLY A 341 11.27 14.09 -25.60
CA GLY A 341 10.70 15.28 -24.96
C GLY A 341 9.44 15.82 -25.64
N LYS A 342 8.90 15.12 -26.66
CA LYS A 342 7.68 15.53 -27.38
C LYS A 342 6.46 14.75 -26.87
N GLN A 343 5.29 15.06 -27.41
CA GLN A 343 4.08 14.31 -27.10
C GLN A 343 4.26 12.83 -27.49
N ASP A 344 4.00 11.92 -26.54
CA ASP A 344 4.17 10.49 -26.77
C ASP A 344 3.05 9.91 -27.65
N GLU A 345 3.39 9.55 -28.89
CA GLU A 345 2.44 8.99 -29.86
C GLU A 345 2.40 7.45 -29.87
N ARG A 346 3.23 6.77 -29.06
CA ARG A 346 3.27 5.29 -28.98
C ARG A 346 1.90 4.69 -28.60
N PRO A 347 1.67 3.38 -28.79
CA PRO A 347 0.46 2.72 -28.31
C PRO A 347 0.20 3.01 -26.82
N LEU A 348 -1.07 3.18 -26.41
CA LEU A 348 -1.44 3.57 -25.05
C LEU A 348 -0.78 2.71 -23.94
N ALA A 349 -0.68 1.40 -24.18
CA ALA A 349 -0.05 0.45 -23.27
C ALA A 349 1.46 0.67 -23.02
N GLN A 350 2.12 1.49 -23.84
CA GLN A 350 3.56 1.80 -23.75
C GLN A 350 3.84 3.21 -23.23
N ARG A 351 2.79 4.03 -23.02
CA ARG A 351 2.93 5.43 -22.60
C ARG A 351 3.23 5.53 -21.12
N ASP A 352 3.99 6.54 -20.73
CA ASP A 352 4.19 6.89 -19.32
C ASP A 352 3.01 7.74 -18.83
N LEU A 353 2.09 7.10 -18.10
CA LEU A 353 0.89 7.71 -17.54
C LEU A 353 1.04 7.86 -16.04
N ARG A 354 0.73 9.05 -15.50
CA ARG A 354 0.84 9.34 -14.06
C ARG A 354 -0.52 9.76 -13.50
N PRO A 355 -1.05 9.09 -12.44
CA PRO A 355 -2.31 9.47 -11.80
C PRO A 355 -2.29 10.95 -11.38
N LEU A 356 -3.35 11.70 -11.67
CA LEU A 356 -3.41 13.14 -11.41
C LEU A 356 -4.68 13.54 -10.65
N ALA A 357 -5.85 13.12 -11.13
CA ALA A 357 -7.11 13.71 -10.66
C ALA A 357 -8.30 12.77 -10.77
N ILE A 358 -9.26 12.90 -9.85
CA ILE A 358 -10.50 12.14 -9.84
C ILE A 358 -11.61 12.96 -10.49
N GLU A 359 -12.27 12.36 -11.49
CA GLU A 359 -13.47 12.92 -12.09
C GLU A 359 -14.65 12.78 -11.13
N TRP A 360 -15.42 13.85 -10.92
CA TRP A 360 -16.64 13.78 -10.11
C TRP A 360 -17.82 14.51 -10.75
N GLY A 361 -17.64 15.02 -11.97
CA GLY A 361 -18.74 15.57 -12.71
C GLY A 361 -18.34 15.99 -14.10
N ALA A 362 -19.35 16.08 -14.95
CA ALA A 362 -19.25 16.80 -16.20
C ALA A 362 -20.00 18.12 -16.04
N GLN A 363 -19.30 19.25 -16.17
CA GLN A 363 -19.95 20.55 -16.19
C GLN A 363 -20.85 20.61 -17.42
N VAL A 364 -22.10 20.99 -17.18
CA VAL A 364 -23.11 21.21 -18.22
C VAL A 364 -23.45 22.70 -18.26
N PHE A 365 -23.30 23.34 -19.42
CA PHE A 365 -23.85 24.68 -19.67
C PHE A 365 -25.30 24.53 -20.14
N ALA A 366 -26.28 24.60 -19.23
CA ALA A 366 -27.71 24.49 -19.55
C ALA A 366 -28.52 25.68 -18.98
N ASP A 367 -29.27 26.34 -19.84
CA ASP A 367 -30.68 26.68 -19.57
C ASP A 367 -31.51 25.72 -20.43
N GLY A 368 -32.46 24.98 -19.86
CA GLY A 368 -33.49 24.33 -20.67
C GLY A 368 -33.10 23.12 -21.54
N GLY A 369 -32.14 22.28 -21.14
CA GLY A 369 -31.98 20.92 -21.71
C GLY A 369 -30.81 20.70 -22.68
N GLU A 370 -29.93 21.69 -22.90
CA GLU A 370 -28.74 21.57 -23.76
C GLU A 370 -27.44 21.39 -22.93
N ARG A 371 -26.44 20.62 -23.40
CA ARG A 371 -25.22 20.24 -22.65
C ARG A 371 -23.91 20.27 -23.46
N SER A 372 -23.02 21.23 -23.22
CA SER A 372 -21.58 21.03 -23.43
C SER A 372 -20.95 20.36 -22.22
N THR A 373 -20.22 19.26 -22.39
CA THR A 373 -19.66 18.46 -21.28
C THR A 373 -18.13 18.55 -21.21
N TYR A 374 -17.65 19.28 -20.21
CA TYR A 374 -16.25 19.31 -19.79
C TYR A 374 -16.11 18.56 -18.47
N SER A 375 -15.06 17.76 -18.28
CA SER A 375 -14.86 17.11 -16.98
C SER A 375 -14.36 18.13 -15.96
N VAL A 376 -14.97 18.12 -14.79
CA VAL A 376 -14.41 18.74 -13.60
C VAL A 376 -13.77 17.65 -12.75
N ALA A 377 -12.55 17.90 -12.31
CA ALA A 377 -11.75 16.93 -11.57
C ALA A 377 -11.03 17.57 -10.38
N SER A 378 -10.75 16.74 -9.39
CA SER A 378 -10.06 17.08 -8.14
C SER A 378 -8.69 16.45 -8.09
N SER A 379 -7.70 17.18 -7.59
CA SER A 379 -6.32 16.70 -7.42
C SER A 379 -6.27 15.48 -6.52
N LEU A 380 -5.72 14.37 -7.04
CA LEU A 380 -5.52 13.14 -6.27
C LEU A 380 -4.54 13.37 -5.11
N SER A 381 -3.50 14.21 -5.26
CA SER A 381 -2.61 14.60 -4.15
C SER A 381 -3.36 15.23 -2.99
N ASN A 382 -4.27 16.17 -3.28
CA ASN A 382 -5.07 16.80 -2.23
C ASN A 382 -6.04 15.81 -1.60
N ILE A 383 -6.64 14.92 -2.39
CA ILE A 383 -7.54 13.88 -1.89
C ILE A 383 -6.79 12.95 -0.93
N CYS A 384 -5.63 12.42 -1.32
CA CYS A 384 -4.76 11.60 -0.48
C CYS A 384 -4.39 12.31 0.83
N LYS A 385 -3.92 13.57 0.73
CA LYS A 385 -3.59 14.42 1.89
C LYS A 385 -4.78 14.63 2.84
N LEU A 386 -5.97 14.91 2.30
CA LEU A 386 -7.14 15.29 3.10
C LEU A 386 -7.86 14.08 3.71
N LEU A 387 -7.74 12.90 3.10
CA LEU A 387 -8.31 11.64 3.60
C LEU A 387 -7.33 10.81 4.41
N ASP A 388 -6.06 11.23 4.49
CA ASP A 388 -4.96 10.51 5.14
C ASP A 388 -4.79 9.09 4.57
N VAL A 389 -4.67 9.03 3.23
CA VAL A 389 -4.51 7.79 2.46
C VAL A 389 -3.46 7.94 1.38
N GLU A 390 -2.82 6.84 1.04
CA GLU A 390 -1.81 6.74 -0.01
C GLU A 390 -2.32 5.91 -1.19
N LEU A 391 -1.84 6.23 -2.40
CA LEU A 391 -2.15 5.46 -3.61
C LEU A 391 -1.52 4.07 -3.54
N VAL A 392 -2.33 3.02 -3.70
CA VAL A 392 -1.82 1.65 -3.80
C VAL A 392 -1.31 1.41 -5.21
N MET A 393 -0.06 0.99 -5.34
CA MET A 393 0.59 0.67 -6.62
C MET A 393 1.23 -0.71 -6.56
N GLU A 394 1.39 -1.35 -7.72
CA GLU A 394 2.25 -2.50 -7.86
C GLU A 394 3.71 -2.00 -7.78
N ASN A 395 4.42 -2.34 -6.70
CA ASN A 395 5.84 -2.05 -6.46
C ASN A 395 6.18 -0.54 -6.35
N ALA A 396 5.61 0.17 -5.38
CA ALA A 396 5.98 1.55 -5.06
C ALA A 396 7.28 1.63 -4.23
N ASP A 397 8.23 2.49 -4.61
CA ASP A 397 9.36 2.91 -3.76
C ASP A 397 8.96 3.93 -2.66
N GLY A 398 7.68 3.95 -2.27
CA GLY A 398 7.13 4.72 -1.15
C GLY A 398 6.71 3.78 -0.03
N VAL A 399 6.53 4.29 1.19
CA VAL A 399 6.24 3.53 2.42
C VAL A 399 4.89 2.80 2.34
N SER A 400 4.84 1.74 1.54
CA SER A 400 3.65 0.92 1.37
C SER A 400 3.45 0.12 2.64
N GLY A 401 2.27 0.26 3.26
CA GLY A 401 1.87 -0.43 4.49
C GLY A 401 2.30 -1.88 4.54
N THR A 402 3.23 -2.15 5.44
CA THR A 402 3.98 -3.40 5.57
C THR A 402 3.28 -4.32 6.57
N TRP A 403 2.71 -5.42 6.09
CA TRP A 403 2.06 -6.42 6.94
C TRP A 403 2.87 -7.72 6.89
N GLY A 404 3.31 -8.25 8.04
CA GLY A 404 3.73 -9.65 8.13
C GLY A 404 4.92 -10.03 8.99
N ALA A 405 6.14 -9.65 8.59
CA ALA A 405 7.29 -10.53 8.82
C ALA A 405 8.60 -9.87 9.26
N VAL A 406 8.69 -9.32 10.47
CA VAL A 406 9.97 -8.71 10.90
C VAL A 406 10.58 -9.32 12.17
N GLY A 407 9.87 -10.20 12.90
CA GLY A 407 10.25 -10.66 14.24
C GLY A 407 11.24 -11.82 14.32
N HIS A 408 11.14 -12.79 13.41
CA HIS A 408 11.97 -13.99 13.38
C HIS A 408 12.91 -13.99 12.17
N TYR A 409 12.50 -13.30 11.11
CA TYR A 409 13.18 -13.24 9.81
C TYR A 409 14.42 -12.36 9.78
N SER A 410 14.57 -11.43 10.72
CA SER A 410 15.69 -10.48 10.78
C SER A 410 16.84 -10.90 11.70
N ILE A 411 16.58 -11.87 12.60
CA ILE A 411 17.56 -12.35 13.59
C ILE A 411 18.75 -13.02 12.90
N GLY A 412 18.52 -13.76 11.80
CA GLY A 412 19.58 -14.36 10.99
C GLY A 412 20.57 -13.32 10.46
N SER A 413 20.06 -12.25 9.83
CA SER A 413 20.89 -11.14 9.33
C SER A 413 21.69 -10.45 10.44
N LEU A 414 21.05 -10.18 11.59
CA LEU A 414 21.72 -9.55 12.73
C LEU A 414 22.77 -10.45 13.39
N ALA A 415 22.51 -11.76 13.46
CA ALA A 415 23.40 -12.72 14.09
C ALA A 415 24.72 -12.88 13.32
N ILE A 416 24.72 -12.74 12.00
CA ILE A 416 25.94 -12.82 11.16
C ILE A 416 27.00 -11.81 11.65
N ASP A 417 26.57 -10.62 12.03
CA ASP A 417 27.48 -9.57 12.51
C ASP A 417 28.09 -9.87 13.89
N LEU A 418 27.47 -10.76 14.68
CA LEU A 418 27.88 -11.09 16.04
C LEU A 418 28.82 -12.30 16.13
N VAL A 419 29.01 -13.01 15.01
CA VAL A 419 29.89 -14.18 14.91
C VAL A 419 31.35 -13.77 15.17
N ARG A 420 32.01 -14.51 16.06
CA ARG A 420 33.41 -14.28 16.47
C ARG A 420 34.40 -14.88 15.49
N ASP A 421 34.16 -16.09 15.00
CA ASP A 421 35.09 -16.73 14.08
C ASP A 421 35.09 -15.99 12.72
N PRO A 422 36.23 -15.43 12.29
CA PRO A 422 36.26 -14.58 11.09
C PRO A 422 36.00 -15.36 9.80
N GLN A 423 36.29 -16.66 9.77
CA GLN A 423 36.08 -17.49 8.59
C GLN A 423 34.60 -17.88 8.46
N LEU A 424 33.97 -18.28 9.57
CA LEU A 424 32.53 -18.50 9.64
C LEU A 424 31.76 -17.23 9.31
N LYS A 425 32.12 -16.09 9.93
CA LYS A 425 31.48 -14.80 9.66
C LYS A 425 31.55 -14.45 8.18
N ALA A 426 32.72 -14.64 7.55
CA ALA A 426 32.87 -14.40 6.12
C ALA A 426 32.04 -15.37 5.25
N LEU A 427 31.92 -16.65 5.63
CA LEU A 427 31.10 -17.62 4.92
C LEU A 427 29.60 -17.26 5.00
N LEU A 428 29.10 -16.94 6.20
CA LEU A 428 27.70 -16.56 6.38
C LEU A 428 27.39 -15.22 5.71
N ALA A 429 28.28 -14.23 5.84
CA ALA A 429 28.13 -12.93 5.17
C ALA A 429 28.11 -13.05 3.64
N ALA A 430 28.91 -13.97 3.06
CA ALA A 430 28.87 -14.24 1.62
C ALA A 430 27.52 -14.81 1.15
N ASN A 431 26.70 -15.35 2.06
CA ASN A 431 25.41 -15.97 1.78
C ASN A 431 24.25 -15.28 2.52
N ALA A 432 24.44 -14.04 2.99
CA ALA A 432 23.51 -13.37 3.90
C ALA A 432 22.08 -13.29 3.34
N ASP A 433 21.91 -12.88 2.08
CA ASP A 433 20.61 -12.79 1.38
C ASP A 433 19.99 -14.15 1.04
N LEU A 434 20.74 -15.26 1.14
CA LEU A 434 20.19 -16.62 1.07
C LEU A 434 19.73 -17.11 2.42
N ILE A 435 20.37 -16.65 3.50
CA ILE A 435 20.05 -17.01 4.89
C ILE A 435 18.78 -16.29 5.34
N SER A 436 18.70 -14.99 5.12
CA SER A 436 17.67 -14.10 5.65
C SER A 436 17.54 -12.89 4.73
N ILE A 437 16.33 -12.34 4.63
CA ILE A 437 16.09 -11.15 3.81
C ILE A 437 16.87 -9.96 4.41
N PRO A 438 17.64 -9.20 3.61
CA PRO A 438 18.42 -8.06 4.12
C PRO A 438 17.55 -7.05 4.86
N LEU A 439 18.08 -6.48 5.96
CA LEU A 439 17.33 -5.55 6.81
C LEU A 439 16.82 -4.31 6.06
N ASP A 440 17.56 -3.84 5.06
CA ASP A 440 17.18 -2.69 4.23
C ASP A 440 16.13 -3.07 3.14
N ASP A 441 16.03 -4.36 2.81
CA ASP A 441 15.06 -4.93 1.86
C ASP A 441 13.80 -5.49 2.56
N LEU A 442 13.82 -5.60 3.90
CA LEU A 442 12.67 -5.94 4.77
C LEU A 442 11.67 -4.77 4.82
N THR A 443 11.14 -4.44 3.66
CA THR A 443 10.05 -3.48 3.42
C THR A 443 8.70 -4.18 3.28
N LYS A 444 8.66 -5.52 3.13
CA LYS A 444 7.43 -6.34 3.00
C LYS A 444 7.76 -7.81 3.35
N GLU A 445 6.83 -8.55 3.97
CA GLU A 445 6.85 -10.02 3.90
C GLU A 445 6.60 -10.47 2.46
N PRO A 446 7.50 -11.25 1.83
CA PRO A 446 7.16 -11.90 0.58
C PRO A 446 5.99 -12.87 0.85
N LYS A 447 4.88 -12.78 0.10
CA LYS A 447 3.77 -13.73 0.36
C LYS A 447 4.32 -15.14 0.18
N GLN A 448 3.90 -16.09 1.01
CA GLN A 448 4.28 -17.49 0.88
C GLN A 448 4.21 -17.98 -0.58
N ARG A 449 3.13 -17.61 -1.28
CA ARG A 449 2.96 -17.92 -2.70
C ARG A 449 3.99 -17.22 -3.59
N ASP A 450 4.30 -15.95 -3.35
CA ASP A 450 5.29 -15.19 -4.11
C ASP A 450 6.69 -15.83 -3.98
N LEU A 451 7.07 -16.30 -2.78
CA LEU A 451 8.36 -16.98 -2.57
C LEU A 451 8.40 -18.36 -3.21
N LEU A 452 7.33 -19.14 -3.06
CA LEU A 452 7.23 -20.43 -3.72
C LEU A 452 7.26 -20.29 -5.26
N GLU A 453 6.65 -19.24 -5.82
CA GLU A 453 6.68 -18.94 -7.25
C GLU A 453 8.04 -18.34 -7.70
N SER A 454 8.78 -17.67 -6.81
CA SER A 454 10.09 -17.07 -7.12
C SER A 454 11.18 -18.10 -7.41
N GLY A 455 11.00 -19.33 -6.94
CA GLY A 455 11.92 -20.44 -7.14
C GLY A 455 13.02 -20.57 -6.09
N PHE A 456 13.10 -19.69 -5.09
CA PHE A 456 13.96 -19.87 -3.92
C PHE A 456 13.32 -19.24 -2.68
N VAL A 457 13.36 -19.95 -1.56
CA VAL A 457 12.88 -19.45 -0.26
C VAL A 457 14.10 -19.16 0.62
N PRO A 458 14.28 -17.94 1.14
CA PRO A 458 15.33 -17.66 2.11
C PRO A 458 15.30 -18.66 3.25
N LEU A 459 16.47 -19.13 3.69
CA LEU A 459 16.57 -20.30 4.56
C LEU A 459 15.84 -20.14 5.89
N ALA A 460 15.82 -18.93 6.46
CA ALA A 460 15.06 -18.63 7.68
C ALA A 460 13.53 -18.74 7.51
N ASP A 461 13.01 -18.69 6.27
CA ASP A 461 11.57 -18.75 5.97
C ASP A 461 11.10 -20.17 5.62
N VAL A 462 12.03 -21.05 5.26
CA VAL A 462 11.76 -22.43 4.82
C VAL A 462 10.88 -23.21 5.81
N PRO A 463 11.10 -23.19 7.14
CA PRO A 463 10.26 -23.94 8.08
C PRO A 463 8.76 -23.63 7.97
N ASP A 464 8.40 -22.35 7.88
CA ASP A 464 7.00 -21.92 7.77
C ASP A 464 6.44 -22.03 6.35
N ILE A 465 7.23 -21.69 5.34
CA ILE A 465 6.77 -21.55 3.95
C ILE A 465 6.75 -22.89 3.22
N VAL A 466 7.74 -23.74 3.49
CA VAL A 466 7.94 -25.03 2.82
C VAL A 466 7.54 -26.17 3.76
N TRP A 467 8.15 -26.29 4.94
CA TRP A 467 8.03 -27.50 5.76
C TRP A 467 6.65 -27.64 6.44
N LYS A 468 6.01 -26.55 6.87
CA LYS A 468 4.60 -26.51 7.35
C LYS A 468 3.54 -26.65 6.25
N GLN A 469 3.87 -27.27 5.12
CA GLN A 469 2.95 -27.53 4.01
C GLN A 469 2.84 -29.02 3.71
N TYR A 470 1.79 -29.43 3.00
CA TYR A 470 1.70 -30.80 2.51
C TYR A 470 2.79 -31.08 1.46
N PRO A 471 3.39 -32.28 1.44
CA PRO A 471 4.29 -32.69 0.38
C PRO A 471 3.56 -32.71 -0.97
N SER A 472 4.17 -32.15 -2.01
CA SER A 472 3.75 -32.39 -3.39
C SER A 472 4.08 -33.84 -3.81
N PRO A 473 3.15 -34.58 -4.44
CA PRO A 473 1.81 -34.15 -4.80
C PRO A 473 0.78 -34.30 -3.67
N HIS A 474 0.04 -33.23 -3.39
CA HIS A 474 -1.14 -33.23 -2.52
C HIS A 474 -2.36 -32.75 -3.31
N ARG A 475 -3.18 -33.70 -3.80
CA ARG A 475 -4.30 -33.36 -4.68
C ARG A 475 -5.54 -32.90 -3.91
N ASN A 476 -6.07 -31.74 -4.29
CA ASN A 476 -7.35 -31.25 -3.81
C ASN A 476 -8.53 -32.04 -4.43
N ARG A 477 -9.78 -31.73 -4.04
CA ARG A 477 -11.00 -32.38 -4.58
C ARG A 477 -11.20 -32.21 -6.09
N LYS A 478 -10.57 -31.23 -6.72
CA LYS A 478 -10.62 -30.97 -8.17
C LYS A 478 -9.49 -31.70 -8.92
N GLY A 479 -8.57 -32.34 -8.22
CA GLY A 479 -7.43 -33.06 -8.78
C GLY A 479 -6.16 -32.22 -8.95
N ASP A 480 -6.20 -30.92 -8.63
CA ASP A 480 -5.02 -30.05 -8.70
C ASP A 480 -4.08 -30.37 -7.55
N ASP A 481 -2.78 -30.40 -7.83
CA ASP A 481 -1.77 -30.49 -6.79
C ASP A 481 -1.64 -29.15 -6.07
N THR A 482 -1.92 -29.15 -4.78
CA THR A 482 -1.77 -28.00 -3.88
C THR A 482 -0.67 -28.22 -2.84
N GLY A 483 0.15 -29.26 -3.02
CA GLY A 483 1.31 -29.53 -2.17
C GLY A 483 2.50 -28.67 -2.56
N VAL A 484 3.49 -28.63 -1.68
CA VAL A 484 4.77 -27.95 -1.87
C VAL A 484 5.87 -29.00 -1.87
N VAL A 485 6.81 -28.93 -2.81
CA VAL A 485 7.98 -29.81 -2.83
C VAL A 485 8.80 -29.56 -1.55
N GLY A 486 9.13 -30.61 -0.81
CA GLY A 486 9.77 -30.50 0.51
C GLY A 486 8.81 -30.28 1.69
N GLY A 487 7.50 -30.14 1.45
CA GLY A 487 6.48 -30.07 2.50
C GLY A 487 6.46 -31.33 3.38
N ARG A 488 6.22 -31.16 4.68
CA ARG A 488 6.37 -32.23 5.69
C ARG A 488 5.10 -32.54 6.46
N ASP A 489 4.05 -31.75 6.29
CA ASP A 489 2.79 -31.98 6.99
C ASP A 489 2.01 -33.16 6.42
N THR A 490 1.29 -33.86 7.31
CA THR A 490 0.72 -35.17 7.00
C THR A 490 -0.80 -35.24 7.19
N MET A 491 -1.42 -34.25 7.83
CA MET A 491 -2.86 -34.27 8.12
C MET A 491 -3.49 -32.87 8.12
N THR A 492 -4.82 -32.80 8.08
CA THR A 492 -5.58 -31.55 8.13
C THR A 492 -6.21 -31.36 9.51
N VAL A 493 -5.92 -30.25 10.17
CA VAL A 493 -6.57 -29.84 11.43
C VAL A 493 -7.23 -28.48 11.20
N ASN A 494 -8.54 -28.37 11.47
CA ASN A 494 -9.29 -27.12 11.27
C ASN A 494 -9.13 -26.46 9.89
N ARG A 495 -9.03 -27.28 8.82
CA ARG A 495 -8.78 -26.85 7.43
C ARG A 495 -7.39 -26.24 7.17
N ARG A 496 -6.43 -26.43 8.06
CA ARG A 496 -5.00 -26.11 7.87
C ARG A 496 -4.17 -27.39 7.85
N SER A 497 -3.00 -27.35 7.21
CA SER A 497 -2.02 -28.42 7.32
C SER A 497 -1.54 -28.56 8.77
N SER A 498 -1.14 -29.77 9.13
CA SER A 498 -0.58 -30.13 10.43
C SER A 498 0.22 -31.41 10.26
N GLY A 499 1.26 -31.56 11.06
CA GLY A 499 2.18 -32.69 10.93
C GLY A 499 3.41 -32.49 11.80
N PRO A 500 4.46 -33.30 11.58
CA PRO A 500 5.63 -33.34 12.44
C PRO A 500 6.40 -32.02 12.50
N GLU A 501 6.23 -31.10 11.55
CA GLU A 501 6.91 -29.80 11.64
C GLU A 501 6.34 -28.91 12.73
N HIS A 502 5.02 -28.91 12.94
CA HIS A 502 4.35 -28.03 13.89
C HIS A 502 4.94 -28.03 15.33
N PRO A 503 5.17 -29.17 15.99
CA PRO A 503 5.75 -29.18 17.35
C PRO A 503 7.19 -28.65 17.42
N ASN A 504 7.90 -28.51 16.30
CA ASN A 504 9.28 -28.01 16.30
C ASN A 504 9.39 -26.50 16.52
N HIS A 505 8.28 -25.76 16.46
CA HIS A 505 8.24 -24.29 16.60
C HIS A 505 7.90 -23.82 18.01
N HIS A 506 7.44 -24.70 18.88
CA HIS A 506 6.93 -24.34 20.20
C HIS A 506 7.52 -25.24 21.28
N CYS A 507 7.39 -24.83 22.54
CA CYS A 507 7.79 -25.66 23.68
C CYS A 507 6.73 -25.77 24.77
N ASP A 508 5.84 -24.78 24.92
CA ASP A 508 4.77 -24.76 25.95
C ASP A 508 5.26 -25.18 27.35
N ALA A 509 6.40 -24.64 27.77
CA ALA A 509 7.22 -25.13 28.89
C ALA A 509 7.01 -24.36 30.20
N ASP A 510 5.93 -23.58 30.30
CA ASP A 510 5.62 -22.68 31.41
C ASP A 510 4.71 -23.28 32.48
N GLN A 511 4.48 -24.61 32.46
CA GLN A 511 3.73 -25.32 33.50
C GLN A 511 4.66 -26.04 34.49
N PRO A 512 4.22 -26.27 35.75
CA PRO A 512 5.03 -26.94 36.77
C PRO A 512 5.48 -28.34 36.36
N PHE A 513 6.73 -28.69 36.69
CA PHE A 513 7.30 -30.01 36.41
C PHE A 513 8.27 -30.44 37.51
N ARG A 514 8.11 -31.68 38.01
CA ARG A 514 8.99 -32.32 39.01
C ARG A 514 9.35 -31.42 40.22
N GLY A 515 8.39 -30.64 40.71
CA GLY A 515 8.56 -29.77 41.88
C GLY A 515 9.17 -28.39 41.60
N HIS A 516 9.44 -28.08 40.34
CA HIS A 516 9.83 -26.75 39.86
C HIS A 516 8.62 -26.01 39.27
N ASP A 517 8.70 -24.68 39.25
CA ASP A 517 7.61 -23.81 38.77
C ASP A 517 7.32 -23.98 37.27
N THR A 518 8.34 -24.32 36.48
CA THR A 518 8.24 -24.55 35.03
C THR A 518 9.11 -25.72 34.58
N LEU A 519 8.83 -26.30 33.41
CA LEU A 519 9.72 -27.28 32.75
C LEU A 519 11.11 -26.67 32.49
N LEU A 520 11.17 -25.38 32.11
CA LEU A 520 12.44 -24.68 31.89
C LEU A 520 13.27 -24.64 33.18
N ASP A 521 12.65 -24.34 34.34
CA ASP A 521 13.34 -24.30 35.63
C ASP A 521 13.85 -25.68 36.06
N ALA A 522 13.10 -26.75 35.77
CA ALA A 522 13.54 -28.12 36.02
C ALA A 522 14.79 -28.46 35.18
N CYS A 523 14.77 -28.17 33.88
CA CYS A 523 15.90 -28.42 32.98
C CYS A 523 17.15 -27.57 33.30
N LEU A 524 16.97 -26.35 33.82
CA LEU A 524 18.08 -25.52 34.29
C LEU A 524 18.74 -26.08 35.55
N ALA A 525 17.95 -26.69 36.44
CA ALA A 525 18.45 -27.34 37.65
C ALA A 525 19.08 -28.70 37.35
N ASP A 526 18.54 -29.44 36.39
CA ASP A 526 19.00 -30.76 35.96
C ASP A 526 18.99 -30.87 34.41
N PRO A 527 20.13 -30.61 33.74
CA PRO A 527 20.22 -30.70 32.28
C PRO A 527 19.97 -32.10 31.71
N ASP A 528 19.99 -33.17 32.52
CA ASP A 528 19.64 -34.52 32.05
C ASP A 528 18.14 -34.67 31.75
N LEU A 529 17.32 -33.73 32.23
CA LEU A 529 15.90 -33.64 31.87
C LEU A 529 15.67 -33.18 30.43
N ILE A 530 16.69 -32.69 29.73
CA ILE A 530 16.62 -32.41 28.29
C ILE A 530 16.64 -33.73 27.52
N SER A 531 15.48 -34.38 27.47
CA SER A 531 15.25 -35.68 26.85
C SER A 531 13.81 -35.85 26.38
N ALA A 532 13.61 -36.68 25.34
CA ALA A 532 12.29 -37.05 24.84
C ALA A 532 11.42 -37.69 25.93
N GLY A 533 12.01 -38.52 26.80
CA GLY A 533 11.31 -39.15 27.91
C GLY A 533 10.74 -38.14 28.92
N SER A 534 11.53 -37.12 29.29
CA SER A 534 11.07 -36.09 30.23
C SER A 534 10.04 -35.15 29.60
N TRP A 535 10.19 -34.81 28.32
CA TRP A 535 9.17 -34.06 27.58
C TRP A 535 7.85 -34.82 27.51
N ASN A 536 7.90 -36.12 27.21
CA ASN A 536 6.70 -36.96 27.19
C ASN A 536 6.02 -37.02 28.56
N GLU A 537 6.78 -37.22 29.64
CA GLU A 537 6.25 -37.18 31.01
C GLU A 537 5.58 -35.85 31.34
N TYR A 538 6.20 -34.73 30.96
CA TYR A 538 5.66 -33.39 31.17
C TYR A 538 4.30 -33.20 30.48
N PHE A 539 4.24 -33.44 29.17
CA PHE A 539 3.00 -33.24 28.41
C PHE A 539 1.89 -34.23 28.78
N GLU A 540 2.24 -35.47 29.11
CA GLU A 540 1.28 -36.45 29.64
C GLU A 540 0.70 -36.01 30.99
N GLY A 541 1.52 -35.39 31.84
CA GLY A 541 1.08 -34.76 33.08
C GLY A 541 0.07 -33.62 32.87
N LEU A 542 0.12 -32.95 31.71
CA LEU A 542 -0.85 -31.94 31.27
C LEU A 542 -2.06 -32.54 30.52
N GLY A 543 -2.07 -33.86 30.29
CA GLY A 543 -3.12 -34.58 29.57
C GLY A 543 -2.97 -34.55 28.04
N GLU A 544 -1.86 -34.05 27.49
CA GLU A 544 -1.59 -34.05 26.05
C GLU A 544 -0.83 -35.32 25.64
N ASN A 545 -1.51 -36.19 24.91
CA ASN A 545 -0.97 -37.49 24.47
C ASN A 545 -0.63 -37.50 22.97
N ASN A 546 -0.98 -36.45 22.23
CA ASN A 546 -0.70 -36.36 20.80
C ASN A 546 0.69 -35.76 20.57
N ALA A 547 1.63 -36.57 20.07
CA ALA A 547 3.00 -36.15 19.78
C ALA A 547 3.10 -34.93 18.83
N LEU A 548 2.11 -34.70 17.96
CA LEU A 548 2.04 -33.54 17.07
C LEU A 548 1.70 -32.22 17.79
N ARG A 549 1.39 -32.28 19.10
CA ARG A 549 1.06 -31.14 19.95
C ARG A 549 2.02 -30.96 21.11
N LYS A 550 3.04 -31.82 21.22
CA LYS A 550 4.08 -31.74 22.25
C LYS A 550 5.21 -30.88 21.70
N GLY A 551 5.32 -29.62 22.13
CA GLY A 551 6.36 -28.70 21.67
C GLY A 551 7.77 -29.17 22.03
N ILE A 552 8.67 -29.25 21.04
CA ILE A 552 10.04 -29.80 21.19
C ILE A 552 11.14 -28.85 20.75
N LEU A 553 10.86 -27.55 20.66
CA LEU A 553 11.80 -26.55 20.12
C LEU A 553 13.26 -26.67 20.64
N PRO A 554 13.54 -26.86 21.95
CA PRO A 554 14.91 -27.09 22.42
C PRO A 554 15.57 -28.37 21.89
N LEU A 555 14.81 -29.47 21.77
CA LEU A 555 15.32 -30.74 21.21
C LEU A 555 15.56 -30.62 19.70
N ARG A 556 14.76 -29.81 19.00
CA ARG A 556 15.02 -29.45 17.60
C ARG A 556 16.35 -28.72 17.45
N ILE A 557 16.65 -27.76 18.33
CA ILE A 557 17.94 -27.06 18.32
C ILE A 557 19.10 -28.04 18.58
N TRP A 558 18.93 -29.01 19.48
CA TRP A 558 19.91 -30.08 19.69
C TRP A 558 20.23 -30.79 18.37
N GLN A 559 19.20 -31.24 17.66
CA GLN A 559 19.38 -31.86 16.34
C GLN A 559 20.15 -30.97 15.37
N TYR A 560 19.80 -29.68 15.28
CA TYR A 560 20.53 -28.73 14.43
C TYR A 560 22.00 -28.61 14.78
N PHE A 561 22.32 -28.50 16.06
CA PHE A 561 23.70 -28.37 16.52
C PHE A 561 24.57 -29.55 16.07
N GLU A 562 24.09 -30.78 16.28
CA GLU A 562 24.84 -31.99 15.91
C GLU A 562 25.05 -32.09 14.39
N ARG A 563 24.08 -31.61 13.61
CA ARG A 563 24.19 -31.57 12.15
C ARG A 563 25.17 -30.50 11.68
N LEU A 564 25.07 -29.28 12.21
CA LEU A 564 26.02 -28.20 11.93
C LEU A 564 27.46 -28.62 12.28
N LYS A 565 27.66 -29.23 13.44
CA LYS A 565 28.95 -29.79 13.87
C LYS A 565 29.50 -30.80 12.85
N GLY A 566 28.65 -31.69 12.33
CA GLY A 566 29.05 -32.66 11.30
C GLY A 566 29.40 -32.03 9.94
N TYR A 567 28.76 -30.92 9.58
CA TYR A 567 28.94 -30.26 8.28
C TYR A 567 30.09 -29.26 8.25
N ALA A 568 30.48 -28.68 9.39
CA ALA A 568 31.40 -27.54 9.47
C ALA A 568 32.70 -27.70 8.68
N ALA A 569 33.34 -28.87 8.74
CA ALA A 569 34.60 -29.16 8.03
C ALA A 569 34.41 -29.85 6.66
N THR A 570 33.21 -30.34 6.35
CA THR A 570 33.01 -31.31 5.26
C THR A 570 32.10 -30.81 4.14
N ASP A 571 31.08 -30.03 4.48
CA ASP A 571 30.01 -29.65 3.55
C ASP A 571 29.50 -28.23 3.86
N PRO A 572 30.11 -27.18 3.29
CA PRO A 572 29.68 -25.80 3.52
C PRO A 572 28.25 -25.54 3.05
N ALA A 573 27.75 -26.26 2.04
CA ALA A 573 26.39 -26.06 1.55
C ALA A 573 25.36 -26.56 2.56
N LYS A 574 25.54 -27.77 3.09
CA LYS A 574 24.71 -28.28 4.18
C LYS A 574 24.86 -27.47 5.46
N PHE A 575 26.06 -26.98 5.76
CA PHE A 575 26.28 -26.10 6.90
C PHE A 575 25.46 -24.82 6.76
N VAL A 576 25.58 -24.10 5.64
CA VAL A 576 24.83 -22.84 5.42
C VAL A 576 23.32 -23.09 5.38
N ALA A 577 22.86 -24.15 4.69
CA ALA A 577 21.44 -24.52 4.66
C ALA A 577 20.88 -24.79 6.06
N ALA A 578 21.60 -25.55 6.89
CA ALA A 578 21.21 -25.84 8.26
C ALA A 578 21.31 -24.59 9.16
N ALA A 579 22.33 -23.76 8.96
CA ALA A 579 22.53 -22.54 9.75
C ALA A 579 21.42 -21.52 9.48
N GLY A 580 21.02 -21.36 8.22
CA GLY A 580 19.95 -20.46 7.85
C GLY A 580 18.57 -20.93 8.30
N THR A 581 18.27 -22.23 8.18
CA THR A 581 17.01 -22.80 8.69
C THR A 581 16.96 -22.83 10.22
N LEU A 582 18.10 -22.95 10.91
CA LEU A 582 18.20 -22.80 12.36
C LEU A 582 17.80 -21.40 12.85
N ALA A 583 18.08 -20.36 12.05
CA ALA A 583 17.75 -18.98 12.42
C ALA A 583 16.26 -18.82 12.75
N HIS A 584 15.40 -19.56 12.06
CA HIS A 584 13.96 -19.62 12.34
C HIS A 584 13.67 -20.09 13.76
N TYR A 585 14.18 -21.26 14.14
CA TYR A 585 13.89 -21.88 15.44
C TYR A 585 14.48 -21.11 16.62
N VAL A 586 15.67 -20.52 16.46
CA VAL A 586 16.19 -19.60 17.49
C VAL A 586 15.36 -18.31 17.53
N GLY A 587 14.87 -17.86 16.37
CA GLY A 587 13.88 -16.77 16.27
C GLY A 587 12.62 -17.06 17.07
N ASP A 588 12.00 -18.23 16.87
CA ASP A 588 10.84 -18.71 17.64
C ASP A 588 11.15 -18.74 19.15
N ALA A 589 12.34 -19.21 19.55
CA ALA A 589 12.73 -19.25 20.96
C ALA A 589 12.91 -17.85 21.59
N SER A 590 13.18 -16.83 20.77
CA SER A 590 13.24 -15.43 21.21
C SER A 590 11.87 -14.76 21.31
N GLN A 591 10.80 -15.42 20.85
CA GLN A 591 9.44 -14.94 20.96
C GLN A 591 8.76 -15.48 22.24
N PRO A 592 8.23 -14.61 23.11
CA PRO A 592 7.70 -15.00 24.43
C PRO A 592 6.52 -15.97 24.36
N LEU A 593 5.73 -15.95 23.30
CA LEU A 593 4.53 -16.78 23.16
C LEU A 593 4.83 -18.22 22.71
N HIS A 594 5.98 -18.48 22.07
CA HIS A 594 6.35 -19.83 21.62
C HIS A 594 6.76 -20.77 22.76
N GLY A 595 7.19 -20.21 23.90
CA GLY A 595 7.54 -20.96 25.10
C GLY A 595 6.39 -21.22 26.07
N SER A 596 5.18 -20.73 25.77
CA SER A 596 4.09 -20.64 26.74
C SER A 596 2.84 -21.35 26.25
N SER A 597 2.15 -22.06 27.16
CA SER A 597 0.82 -22.60 26.90
C SER A 597 -0.24 -21.51 26.62
N LEU A 598 0.10 -20.24 26.87
CA LEU A 598 -0.73 -19.07 26.58
C LEU A 598 -0.46 -18.46 25.19
N SER A 599 0.19 -19.22 24.30
CA SER A 599 0.67 -18.78 22.98
C SER A 599 -0.37 -17.98 22.18
N ASN A 600 -1.65 -18.37 22.23
CA ASN A 600 -2.74 -17.65 21.57
C ASN A 600 -3.82 -17.10 22.53
N GLY A 601 -3.50 -16.95 23.82
CA GLY A 601 -4.42 -16.51 24.87
C GLY A 601 -4.72 -17.58 25.92
N ASP A 602 -5.60 -17.26 26.87
CA ASP A 602 -6.02 -18.13 27.96
C ASP A 602 -7.46 -18.61 27.72
N GLU A 603 -7.62 -19.86 27.25
CA GLU A 603 -8.93 -20.45 26.95
C GLU A 603 -9.84 -20.62 28.19
N ALA A 604 -9.26 -20.60 29.40
CA ALA A 604 -10.01 -20.73 30.65
C ALA A 604 -10.63 -19.40 31.12
N GLN A 605 -10.25 -18.28 30.51
CA GLN A 605 -10.71 -16.95 30.91
C GLN A 605 -11.57 -16.29 29.83
N GLN A 606 -12.57 -15.52 30.29
CA GLN A 606 -13.37 -14.67 29.41
C GLN A 606 -12.59 -13.38 29.09
N PRO A 607 -12.77 -12.80 27.89
CA PRO A 607 -12.17 -11.54 27.52
C PRO A 607 -12.66 -10.39 28.43
N ASP A 608 -11.83 -9.37 28.62
CA ASP A 608 -12.16 -8.19 29.43
C ASP A 608 -13.40 -7.46 28.86
N ILE A 609 -13.56 -7.52 27.53
CA ILE A 609 -14.72 -7.02 26.80
C ILE A 609 -15.33 -8.18 26.01
N PRO A 610 -16.62 -8.53 26.26
CA PRO A 610 -17.30 -9.59 25.52
C PRO A 610 -17.24 -9.38 24.01
N ARG A 611 -16.71 -10.38 23.29
CA ARG A 611 -16.56 -10.36 21.84
C ARG A 611 -16.63 -11.77 21.26
N ASN A 612 -16.85 -11.85 19.95
CA ASN A 612 -16.88 -13.11 19.23
C ASN A 612 -15.47 -13.51 18.76
N SER A 613 -15.18 -14.80 18.81
CA SER A 613 -13.93 -15.38 18.32
C SER A 613 -13.71 -15.01 16.83
N PRO A 614 -12.49 -14.62 16.45
CA PRO A 614 -12.16 -14.35 15.06
C PRO A 614 -12.11 -15.64 14.21
N SER A 615 -11.79 -16.79 14.81
CA SER A 615 -11.45 -18.03 14.11
C SER A 615 -12.40 -19.20 14.41
N ARG A 616 -12.98 -19.27 15.62
CA ARG A 616 -13.82 -20.38 16.07
C ARG A 616 -15.29 -20.14 15.77
N LYS A 617 -15.93 -21.16 15.19
CA LYS A 617 -17.36 -21.15 14.83
C LYS A 617 -18.08 -22.35 15.43
N ASN A 618 -19.37 -22.19 15.68
CA ASN A 618 -20.30 -23.27 15.97
C ASN A 618 -20.58 -24.09 14.70
N ALA A 619 -21.22 -25.26 14.86
CA ALA A 619 -21.56 -26.13 13.73
C ALA A 619 -22.51 -25.47 12.72
N ASP A 620 -23.31 -24.50 13.16
CA ASP A 620 -24.21 -23.69 12.34
C ASP A 620 -23.52 -22.50 11.63
N GLY A 621 -22.21 -22.32 11.84
CA GLY A 621 -21.43 -21.24 11.25
C GLY A 621 -21.44 -19.92 12.04
N SER A 622 -22.21 -19.80 13.11
CA SER A 622 -22.15 -18.65 14.02
C SER A 622 -20.81 -18.61 14.76
N LYS A 623 -20.32 -17.41 15.11
CA LYS A 623 -19.04 -17.28 15.84
C LYS A 623 -19.21 -17.70 17.30
N LYS A 624 -18.22 -18.42 17.85
CA LYS A 624 -18.17 -18.74 19.29
C LYS A 624 -17.77 -17.49 20.08
N PRO A 625 -18.10 -17.37 21.38
CA PRO A 625 -17.51 -16.35 22.25
C PRO A 625 -15.99 -16.47 22.26
N ALA A 626 -15.30 -15.35 22.20
CA ALA A 626 -13.85 -15.32 22.32
C ALA A 626 -13.42 -15.70 23.74
N TYR A 627 -12.21 -16.25 23.88
CA TYR A 627 -11.52 -16.33 25.17
C TYR A 627 -10.53 -15.17 25.31
N ARG A 628 -10.02 -14.96 26.53
CA ARG A 628 -9.10 -13.85 26.82
C ARG A 628 -7.79 -14.02 26.06
N GLY A 629 -7.37 -13.02 25.32
CA GLY A 629 -6.17 -13.05 24.50
C GLY A 629 -6.32 -13.71 23.14
N GLU A 630 -7.51 -14.19 22.74
CA GLU A 630 -7.65 -14.93 21.47
C GLU A 630 -7.17 -14.12 20.25
N GLY A 631 -6.11 -14.60 19.59
CA GLY A 631 -5.46 -13.93 18.46
C GLY A 631 -4.24 -13.07 18.82
N VAL A 632 -3.82 -13.05 20.09
CA VAL A 632 -2.67 -12.26 20.57
C VAL A 632 -1.37 -12.61 19.86
N HIS A 633 -1.18 -13.87 19.48
CA HIS A 633 0.01 -14.36 18.77
C HIS A 633 0.28 -13.54 17.50
N GLY A 634 -0.70 -13.50 16.59
CA GLY A 634 -0.58 -12.70 15.36
C GLY A 634 -0.53 -11.19 15.65
N ALA A 635 -1.28 -10.71 16.64
CA ALA A 635 -1.26 -9.27 16.97
C ALA A 635 0.12 -8.79 17.46
N PHE A 636 0.83 -9.63 18.22
CA PHE A 636 2.17 -9.34 18.73
C PHE A 636 3.24 -9.60 17.67
N GLU A 637 3.32 -10.82 17.13
CA GLU A 637 4.46 -11.25 16.31
C GLU A 637 4.35 -10.78 14.85
N THR A 638 3.13 -10.64 14.33
CA THR A 638 2.87 -10.19 12.97
C THR A 638 2.59 -8.68 12.95
N ASP A 639 1.50 -8.24 13.58
CA ASP A 639 0.98 -6.88 13.38
C ASP A 639 1.83 -5.81 14.09
N MET A 640 2.21 -6.05 15.35
CA MET A 640 3.00 -5.10 16.15
C MET A 640 4.42 -5.00 15.62
N ILE A 641 5.12 -6.13 15.50
CA ILE A 641 6.52 -6.15 15.05
C ILE A 641 6.67 -5.55 13.65
N SER A 642 5.77 -5.88 12.70
CA SER A 642 5.81 -5.28 11.36
C SER A 642 5.58 -3.77 11.39
N SER A 643 4.66 -3.31 12.24
CA SER A 643 4.43 -1.88 12.41
C SER A 643 5.62 -1.15 13.03
N ALA A 644 6.30 -1.76 13.99
CA ALA A 644 7.47 -1.17 14.64
C ALA A 644 8.68 -1.11 13.71
N ALA A 645 8.88 -2.15 12.90
CA ALA A 645 9.94 -2.22 11.90
C ALA A 645 9.79 -1.16 10.81
N SER A 646 8.61 -1.04 10.20
CA SER A 646 8.36 -0.02 9.15
C SER A 646 8.47 1.41 9.63
N ARG A 647 8.26 1.64 10.93
CA ARG A 647 8.46 2.94 11.57
C ARG A 647 9.93 3.19 11.97
N GLY A 648 10.83 2.25 11.67
CA GLY A 648 12.25 2.30 12.04
C GLY A 648 12.54 2.11 13.52
N LEU A 649 11.53 1.77 14.33
CA LEU A 649 11.64 1.71 15.80
C LEU A 649 12.27 0.41 16.27
N LEU A 650 11.89 -0.71 15.65
CA LEU A 650 12.30 -2.04 16.10
C LEU A 650 13.82 -2.26 15.98
N PHE A 651 14.38 -2.02 14.79
CA PHE A 651 15.80 -2.26 14.54
C PHE A 651 16.72 -1.29 15.26
N GLU A 652 16.25 -0.06 15.50
CA GLU A 652 16.95 0.87 16.37
C GLU A 652 17.06 0.29 17.78
N GLU A 653 15.95 -0.23 18.31
CA GLU A 653 15.94 -0.83 19.65
C GLU A 653 16.80 -2.08 19.74
N ILE A 654 16.68 -3.03 18.79
CA ILE A 654 17.50 -4.25 18.78
C ILE A 654 18.99 -3.90 18.79
N ARG A 655 19.43 -2.97 17.92
CA ARG A 655 20.84 -2.58 17.81
C ARG A 655 21.38 -1.93 19.09
N ARG A 656 20.54 -1.31 19.93
CA ARG A 656 20.97 -0.77 21.24
C ARG A 656 21.41 -1.86 22.21
N HIS A 657 20.90 -3.08 22.04
CA HIS A 657 21.17 -4.23 22.92
C HIS A 657 22.15 -5.24 22.29
N LEU A 658 22.66 -4.96 21.09
CA LEU A 658 23.72 -5.73 20.46
C LEU A 658 25.10 -5.22 20.88
N GLY A 659 26.03 -6.15 21.08
CA GLY A 659 27.45 -5.85 21.27
C GLY A 659 28.25 -6.01 19.97
N ASP A 660 29.58 -5.90 20.07
CA ASP A 660 30.49 -6.16 18.95
C ASP A 660 30.54 -7.66 18.56
N ASP A 661 30.15 -8.54 19.50
CA ASP A 661 30.01 -9.98 19.31
C ASP A 661 28.84 -10.53 20.14
N HIS A 662 28.60 -11.84 20.05
CA HIS A 662 27.49 -12.49 20.76
C HIS A 662 27.60 -12.47 22.30
N GLY A 663 28.78 -12.28 22.89
CA GLY A 663 28.96 -12.08 24.33
C GLY A 663 28.53 -13.26 25.22
N ILE A 664 28.42 -14.47 24.67
CA ILE A 664 27.98 -15.70 25.36
C ILE A 664 29.11 -16.74 25.27
N ASP A 665 29.26 -17.60 26.28
CA ASP A 665 30.21 -18.72 26.24
C ASP A 665 29.74 -19.79 25.24
N LEU A 666 30.67 -20.39 24.50
CA LEU A 666 30.34 -21.42 23.51
C LEU A 666 29.86 -22.70 24.21
N CYS A 667 28.76 -23.27 23.69
CA CYS A 667 28.37 -24.63 24.01
C CYS A 667 29.28 -25.66 23.29
N THR A 668 29.29 -26.91 23.76
CA THR A 668 30.21 -27.95 23.26
C THR A 668 29.51 -29.12 22.56
N ASP A 669 28.20 -29.23 22.76
CA ASP A 669 27.36 -30.28 22.19
C ASP A 669 25.92 -29.78 22.03
N GLY A 670 25.07 -30.56 21.36
CA GLY A 670 23.72 -30.13 21.09
C GLY A 670 22.81 -30.10 22.31
N ARG A 671 23.11 -30.89 23.37
CA ARG A 671 22.37 -30.79 24.64
C ARG A 671 22.66 -29.46 25.34
N SER A 672 23.91 -29.01 25.35
CA SER A 672 24.30 -27.70 25.88
C SER A 672 23.79 -26.54 25.00
N ALA A 673 23.62 -26.74 23.69
CA ALA A 673 22.90 -25.81 22.82
C ALA A 673 21.41 -25.71 23.21
N ALA A 674 20.74 -26.85 23.42
CA ALA A 674 19.36 -26.88 23.90
C ALA A 674 19.19 -26.20 25.27
N LEU A 675 20.13 -26.43 26.20
CA LEU A 675 20.16 -25.75 27.50
C LEU A 675 20.32 -24.24 27.35
N SER A 676 21.13 -23.79 26.39
CA SER A 676 21.30 -22.35 26.09
C SER A 676 20.01 -21.73 25.55
N VAL A 677 19.26 -22.45 24.71
CA VAL A 677 17.94 -22.00 24.25
C VAL A 677 16.90 -22.01 25.36
N ILE A 678 16.94 -22.97 26.30
CA ILE A 678 16.09 -22.96 27.49
C ILE A 678 16.36 -21.71 28.34
N ARG A 679 17.64 -21.30 28.50
CA ARG A 679 18.00 -20.03 29.16
C ARG A 679 17.44 -18.83 28.41
N LEU A 680 17.61 -18.77 27.09
CA LEU A 680 17.02 -17.75 26.23
C LEU A 680 15.51 -17.65 26.48
N MET A 681 14.77 -18.76 26.38
CA MET A 681 13.31 -18.76 26.56
C MET A 681 12.90 -18.32 27.98
N LYS A 682 13.67 -18.67 29.01
CA LYS A 682 13.43 -18.23 30.39
C LYS A 682 13.65 -16.73 30.55
N GLU A 683 14.72 -16.18 29.98
CA GLU A 683 15.01 -14.75 30.00
C GLU A 683 13.96 -13.95 29.20
N VAL A 684 13.57 -14.46 28.03
CA VAL A 684 12.51 -13.89 27.18
C VAL A 684 11.19 -13.83 27.94
N ALA A 685 10.75 -14.93 28.56
CA ALA A 685 9.52 -14.97 29.34
C ALA A 685 9.59 -14.10 30.61
N GLY A 686 10.79 -13.85 31.15
CA GLY A 686 11.01 -12.93 32.25
C GLY A 686 10.90 -11.46 31.84
N ALA A 687 11.46 -11.10 30.69
CA ALA A 687 11.40 -9.74 30.14
C ALA A 687 10.01 -9.40 29.60
N LEU A 688 9.39 -10.33 28.86
CA LEU A 688 8.06 -10.22 28.28
C LEU A 688 7.16 -11.38 28.75
N PRO A 689 6.60 -11.31 29.96
CA PRO A 689 5.69 -12.33 30.45
C PRO A 689 4.47 -12.51 29.53
N PRO A 690 4.12 -13.73 29.09
CA PRO A 690 2.98 -13.98 28.19
C PRO A 690 1.65 -13.37 28.68
N ARG A 691 1.42 -13.39 30.00
CA ARG A 691 0.24 -12.75 30.62
C ARG A 691 0.23 -11.24 30.41
N GLU A 692 1.37 -10.56 30.48
CA GLU A 692 1.45 -9.12 30.27
C GLU A 692 1.15 -8.75 28.83
N ILE A 693 1.58 -9.57 27.87
CA ILE A 693 1.27 -9.41 26.44
C ILE A 693 -0.24 -9.57 26.21
N ILE A 694 -0.86 -10.59 26.81
CA ILE A 694 -2.32 -10.77 26.79
C ILE A 694 -3.02 -9.56 27.42
N ASP A 695 -2.55 -9.06 28.55
CA ASP A 695 -3.15 -7.90 29.22
C ASP A 695 -3.06 -6.63 28.36
N ALA A 696 -1.92 -6.41 27.69
CA ALA A 696 -1.74 -5.31 26.74
C ALA A 696 -2.68 -5.45 25.53
N TYR A 697 -2.82 -6.66 25.00
CA TYR A 697 -3.76 -6.95 23.93
C TYR A 697 -5.22 -6.72 24.37
N GLU A 698 -5.63 -7.16 25.56
CA GLU A 698 -6.98 -6.91 26.07
C GLU A 698 -7.29 -5.41 26.25
N ARG A 699 -6.31 -4.62 26.74
CA ARG A 699 -6.45 -3.15 26.87
C ARG A 699 -6.75 -2.47 25.54
N SER A 700 -6.22 -3.00 24.45
CA SER A 700 -6.40 -2.42 23.11
C SER A 700 -7.83 -2.54 22.57
N PHE A 701 -8.70 -3.35 23.16
CA PHE A 701 -10.12 -3.45 22.78
C PHE A 701 -11.02 -2.38 23.44
N ARG A 702 -10.50 -1.59 24.40
CA ARG A 702 -11.30 -0.58 25.10
C ARG A 702 -11.73 0.55 24.16
N PRO A 703 -12.92 1.13 24.33
CA PRO A 703 -13.36 2.27 23.51
C PRO A 703 -12.35 3.43 23.56
N GLY A 704 -11.91 3.90 22.40
CA GLY A 704 -10.94 5.00 22.28
C GLY A 704 -9.47 4.57 22.36
N SER A 705 -9.16 3.28 22.51
CA SER A 705 -7.79 2.77 22.42
C SER A 705 -7.21 2.92 21.01
N PRO A 706 -5.88 3.11 20.85
CA PRO A 706 -5.20 2.99 19.57
C PRO A 706 -5.38 1.60 18.94
N SER A 707 -4.99 1.45 17.66
CA SER A 707 -4.94 0.14 17.01
C SER A 707 -4.08 -0.87 17.81
N HIS A 708 -4.42 -2.16 17.73
CA HIS A 708 -3.79 -3.24 18.51
C HIS A 708 -2.25 -3.17 18.48
N ASN A 709 -1.66 -3.01 17.30
CA ASN A 709 -0.21 -2.86 17.12
C ASN A 709 0.38 -1.63 17.83
N LYS A 710 -0.29 -0.47 17.80
CA LYS A 710 0.18 0.75 18.49
C LYS A 710 0.08 0.61 20.00
N ALA A 711 -0.99 0.00 20.49
CA ALA A 711 -1.19 -0.25 21.92
C ALA A 711 -0.17 -1.26 22.46
N LEU A 712 0.03 -2.37 21.76
CA LEU A 712 1.04 -3.37 22.11
C LEU A 712 2.45 -2.77 22.08
N TRP A 713 2.82 -2.04 21.02
CA TRP A 713 4.15 -1.43 20.95
C TRP A 713 4.38 -0.43 22.09
N ALA A 714 3.39 0.41 22.41
CA ALA A 714 3.52 1.37 23.50
C ALA A 714 3.76 0.73 24.89
N ASP A 715 3.32 -0.52 25.07
CA ASP A 715 3.46 -1.25 26.33
C ASP A 715 4.69 -2.18 26.35
N LEU A 716 5.17 -2.62 25.19
CA LEU A 716 6.13 -3.72 25.04
C LEU A 716 7.43 -3.35 24.30
N ASP A 717 7.55 -2.13 23.76
CA ASP A 717 8.61 -1.67 22.83
C ASP A 717 10.05 -2.11 23.15
N VAL A 718 10.66 -1.49 24.17
CA VAL A 718 12.08 -1.66 24.54
C VAL A 718 12.40 -3.13 24.76
N ARG A 719 11.52 -3.80 25.50
CA ARG A 719 11.65 -5.21 25.86
C ARG A 719 11.53 -6.14 24.65
N THR A 720 10.78 -5.74 23.61
CA THR A 720 10.71 -6.49 22.35
C THR A 720 12.06 -6.46 21.62
N GLY A 721 12.73 -5.31 21.58
CA GLY A 721 14.07 -5.21 21.00
C GLY A 721 15.13 -5.96 21.82
N GLU A 722 15.04 -5.92 23.15
CA GLU A 722 15.92 -6.66 24.07
C GLU A 722 15.89 -8.17 23.82
N VAL A 723 14.70 -8.78 23.76
CA VAL A 723 14.59 -10.24 23.59
C VAL A 723 15.02 -10.69 22.20
N MET A 724 14.76 -9.90 21.15
CA MET A 724 15.23 -10.18 19.80
C MET A 724 16.75 -10.06 19.67
N ALA A 725 17.37 -9.07 20.35
CA ALA A 725 18.82 -8.96 20.45
C ALA A 725 19.43 -10.18 21.14
N LEU A 726 18.81 -10.66 22.22
CA LEU A 726 19.23 -11.88 22.91
C LEU A 726 19.11 -13.12 22.02
N GLY A 727 18.06 -13.20 21.19
CA GLY A 727 17.91 -14.23 20.15
C GLY A 727 19.05 -14.22 19.14
N ALA A 728 19.40 -13.04 18.60
CA ALA A 728 20.51 -12.89 17.64
C ALA A 728 21.86 -13.28 18.23
N ARG A 729 22.13 -12.87 19.47
CA ARG A 729 23.33 -13.27 20.21
C ARG A 729 23.38 -14.79 20.43
N THR A 730 22.26 -15.40 20.81
CA THR A 730 22.18 -16.86 21.03
C THR A 730 22.40 -17.63 19.73
N LEU A 731 21.82 -17.18 18.61
CA LEU A 731 22.00 -17.79 17.30
C LEU A 731 23.46 -17.74 16.85
N ALA A 732 24.09 -16.57 16.95
CA ALA A 732 25.50 -16.39 16.60
C ALA A 732 26.42 -17.28 17.46
N MET A 733 26.14 -17.38 18.77
CA MET A 733 26.85 -18.29 19.66
C MET A 733 26.73 -19.76 19.22
N ILE A 734 25.51 -20.21 18.85
CA ILE A 734 25.30 -21.59 18.40
C ILE A 734 26.06 -21.87 17.09
N TRP A 735 26.10 -20.92 16.16
CA TRP A 735 26.89 -21.05 14.94
C TRP A 735 28.40 -21.15 15.23
N ASP A 736 28.95 -20.24 16.05
CA ASP A 736 30.37 -20.27 16.46
C ASP A 736 30.73 -21.57 17.18
N ALA A 737 29.86 -22.02 18.08
CA ALA A 737 30.05 -23.24 18.85
C ALA A 737 30.07 -24.48 17.94
N ALA A 738 29.07 -24.63 17.07
CA ALA A 738 29.01 -25.77 16.15
C ALA A 738 30.16 -25.76 15.13
N TRP A 739 30.55 -24.58 14.64
CA TRP A 739 31.71 -24.42 13.75
C TRP A 739 33.01 -24.80 14.44
N THR A 740 33.22 -24.32 15.67
CA THR A 740 34.42 -24.62 16.47
C THR A 740 34.52 -26.12 16.78
N GLU A 741 33.44 -26.70 17.28
CA GLU A 741 33.34 -28.13 17.63
C GLU A 741 33.42 -29.06 16.42
N GLY A 742 32.96 -28.57 15.26
CA GLY A 742 33.04 -29.29 13.99
C GLY A 742 34.37 -29.09 13.24
N HIS A 743 35.31 -28.33 13.82
CA HIS A 743 36.58 -27.94 13.21
C HIS A 743 36.42 -27.27 11.83
N GLY A 744 35.44 -26.36 11.75
CA GLY A 744 35.07 -25.66 10.54
C GLY A 744 36.26 -24.96 9.89
N ASN A 745 36.40 -25.20 8.59
CA ASN A 745 37.53 -24.72 7.80
C ASN A 745 37.15 -24.38 6.35
N ALA A 746 35.84 -24.30 6.07
CA ALA A 746 35.36 -24.09 4.72
C ALA A 746 35.64 -22.65 4.25
N PRO A 747 36.03 -22.46 2.98
CA PRO A 747 36.33 -21.12 2.45
C PRO A 747 35.06 -20.26 2.41
N ALA A 748 35.22 -18.96 2.57
CA ALA A 748 34.14 -17.99 2.41
C ALA A 748 33.73 -17.89 0.93
N VAL A 749 32.79 -18.74 0.51
CA VAL A 749 32.31 -18.85 -0.86
C VAL A 749 30.81 -18.56 -0.93
N ARG A 750 30.41 -17.86 -1.99
CA ARG A 750 29.00 -17.71 -2.36
C ARG A 750 28.47 -19.04 -2.91
N LEU A 751 27.40 -19.56 -2.32
CA LEU A 751 26.76 -20.79 -2.76
C LEU A 751 25.72 -20.53 -3.85
N ASP A 752 25.42 -21.57 -4.62
CA ASP A 752 24.34 -21.56 -5.60
C ASP A 752 22.98 -21.72 -4.87
N PRO A 753 22.02 -20.81 -5.08
CA PRO A 753 20.68 -20.94 -4.53
C PRO A 753 19.99 -22.27 -4.89
N ASP A 754 20.25 -22.83 -6.07
CA ASP A 754 19.63 -24.09 -6.50
C ASP A 754 20.17 -25.30 -5.70
N ASP A 755 21.45 -25.26 -5.28
CA ASP A 755 22.04 -26.29 -4.41
C ASP A 755 21.39 -26.25 -3.03
N LEU A 756 21.21 -25.05 -2.45
CA LEU A 756 20.55 -24.85 -1.17
C LEU A 756 19.07 -25.25 -1.21
N ARG A 757 18.40 -24.94 -2.32
CA ARG A 757 17.02 -25.37 -2.58
C ARG A 757 16.89 -26.88 -2.62
N THR A 758 17.76 -27.55 -3.36
CA THR A 758 17.78 -29.02 -3.44
C THR A 758 17.92 -29.64 -2.05
N LEU A 759 18.69 -28.99 -1.15
CA LEU A 759 18.82 -29.44 0.23
C LEU A 759 17.52 -29.27 1.02
N TYR A 760 16.91 -28.07 1.08
CA TYR A 760 15.72 -27.89 1.91
C TYR A 760 14.45 -28.56 1.36
N GLU A 761 14.40 -28.83 0.05
CA GLU A 761 13.34 -29.61 -0.59
C GLU A 761 13.49 -31.12 -0.36
N ASN A 762 14.68 -31.59 0.06
CA ASN A 762 14.90 -32.97 0.43
C ASN A 762 14.26 -33.27 1.81
N PRO A 763 13.29 -34.20 1.91
CA PRO A 763 12.64 -34.54 3.17
C PRO A 763 13.58 -35.15 4.22
N ASP A 764 14.71 -35.73 3.81
CA ASP A 764 15.71 -36.33 4.71
C ASP A 764 16.70 -35.29 5.26
N PHE A 765 16.83 -34.12 4.62
CA PHE A 765 17.66 -33.04 5.12
C PHE A 765 16.99 -32.34 6.30
N MET A 766 17.63 -32.32 7.47
CA MET A 766 17.08 -31.70 8.69
C MET A 766 15.64 -32.13 8.98
N ARG A 767 15.35 -33.43 8.81
CA ARG A 767 14.01 -34.01 8.88
C ARG A 767 13.24 -33.57 10.12
N SER A 768 11.99 -33.18 9.90
CA SER A 768 11.05 -32.78 10.96
C SER A 768 10.44 -34.02 11.59
N VAL A 769 10.56 -34.13 12.90
CA VAL A 769 10.15 -35.31 13.64
C VAL A 769 9.44 -34.89 14.93
N THR A 770 8.76 -35.83 15.58
CA THR A 770 8.06 -35.58 16.84
C THR A 770 8.94 -35.90 18.04
N VAL A 771 8.45 -35.60 19.25
CA VAL A 771 9.15 -35.95 20.51
C VAL A 771 9.51 -37.43 20.60
N ASP A 772 8.69 -38.32 20.03
CA ASP A 772 8.90 -39.76 20.10
C ASP A 772 10.06 -40.24 19.20
N GLU A 773 10.52 -39.39 18.28
CA GLU A 773 11.50 -39.73 17.25
C GLU A 773 12.79 -38.91 17.35
N ILE A 774 12.74 -37.72 17.97
CA ILE A 774 13.82 -36.72 17.90
C ILE A 774 15.18 -37.22 18.42
N GLU A 775 15.21 -37.96 19.54
CA GLU A 775 16.47 -38.50 20.05
C GLU A 775 17.05 -39.59 19.14
N HIS A 776 16.19 -40.43 18.57
CA HIS A 776 16.64 -41.44 17.62
C HIS A 776 17.20 -40.79 16.37
N GLU A 777 16.53 -39.76 15.85
CA GLU A 777 16.99 -38.97 14.70
C GLU A 777 18.32 -38.29 15.01
N ILE A 778 18.51 -37.68 16.19
CA ILE A 778 19.79 -37.07 16.60
C ILE A 778 20.93 -38.11 16.53
N LEU A 779 20.74 -39.27 17.16
CA LEU A 779 21.75 -40.31 17.27
C LEU A 779 22.01 -41.07 15.95
N ASN A 780 20.96 -41.25 15.15
CA ASN A 780 20.98 -42.02 13.91
C ASN A 780 20.33 -41.20 12.78
N PRO A 781 21.04 -40.19 12.23
CA PRO A 781 20.56 -39.46 11.06
C PRO A 781 20.08 -40.40 9.97
N THR A 782 18.92 -40.09 9.41
CA THR A 782 18.57 -40.63 8.09
C THR A 782 19.53 -39.98 7.07
N VAL A 783 20.29 -40.81 6.33
CA VAL A 783 21.34 -40.35 5.39
C VAL A 783 20.80 -40.17 3.99
#